data_AF-A0A3U8XRU7-F1
#
_entry.id   AF-A0A3U8XRU7-F1
#
_cell.length_a   1.000
_cell.length_b   1.000
_cell.length_c   1.000
_cell.angle_alpha   90.00
_cell.angle_beta   90.00
_cell.angle_gamma   90.00
#
_symmetry.space_group_name_H-M   'P 1'
#
loop_
_entity.id
_entity.type
_entity.pdbx_description
1 polymer ?
#
loop_
_entity_poly.entity_id
_entity_poly.type
_entity_poly.pdbx_seq_one_letter_code
_entity_poly.pdbx_strand_id
1 'polypeptide(L)'
;MNKTKDIAASPLCFVSPYPQLAKAAEALVAQLDYAVTIHQTTLNRILDELPLLESRGHQVLISRGGCAEILKKHSKLPVVEIKMSGYDILDALIPFKGQKGTVGIVGFSSVIKGCARVAEQLNINYKIFTLQGNDKETISCLKRQLASTPLDCIVGDTVCQDYFSPLGSQFRLLDSSPASITEALEEARSLYLAFRSQLLERHHLQLILDQFDKAVITLDDTGALLHYNKYASQLFKINASGEIYDASFLKQVLHQERYTLREGKTVSAKVVDTPQGAMVVNLYPVFAARQLSRVVLTMQTVSSLQGAEHHVRRQELSRRGLSARYHFDDLLTENPEMLRRLAIIKNYAGTDATILINGESGTGKEVLAQSIHNASQRVNGPFVAINCGAMAPQILESELFGYVAGAFTGASPKGKIGLFELAHHGTIFLDEISELDKPLQTRLLRVLQERQIMRLGSDQMIPVDIRVIAATNQTLTKLIADGTFREDLYYRLNVLKVTTIPLRKRPEDIKAIGLSLLTSFSQHYKRPALTLTPALWQELQRFAWPGNVRQLSNIIERLVLSIDHSPATLDEGRLLLDDLEEGSRREPTTCHDCQMLAGDYKTIRLRILRKLLEAERDNKSLVAKRLNVDRTSLTRWIRESA
;
A
#
# COMPACT_ATOMS: atom_id res chain seq x y z
N MET A 1 40.59 13.72 34.73
CA MET A 1 39.62 13.36 33.67
C MET A 1 38.24 13.21 34.31
N ASN A 2 37.51 14.33 34.39
CA ASN A 2 36.17 14.41 34.97
C ASN A 2 35.15 13.86 33.97
N LYS A 3 34.53 12.73 34.29
CA LYS A 3 33.28 12.31 33.66
C LYS A 3 32.12 13.05 34.35
N THR A 4 31.72 14.18 33.77
CA THR A 4 30.39 14.75 33.95
C THR A 4 29.37 13.69 33.51
N LYS A 5 28.77 13.00 34.48
CA LYS A 5 27.50 12.30 34.27
C LYS A 5 26.45 13.38 34.05
N ASP A 6 26.01 13.56 32.81
CA ASP A 6 24.71 14.19 32.54
C ASP A 6 23.64 13.31 33.20
N ILE A 7 23.25 13.69 34.41
CA ILE A 7 22.10 13.11 35.09
C ILE A 7 20.89 13.68 34.37
N ALA A 8 20.20 12.85 33.59
CA ALA A 8 18.86 13.16 33.11
C ALA A 8 18.03 13.56 34.34
N ALA A 9 17.57 14.81 34.39
CA ALA A 9 16.91 15.35 35.56
C ALA A 9 15.64 14.55 35.87
N SER A 10 15.34 14.38 37.15
CA SER A 10 14.10 13.73 37.58
C SER A 10 12.88 14.52 37.07
N PRO A 11 11.76 13.86 36.72
CA PRO A 11 10.51 14.55 36.41
C PRO A 11 9.93 15.33 37.60
N LEU A 12 10.32 15.02 38.84
CA LEU A 12 9.86 15.69 40.05
C LEU A 12 11.02 16.45 40.71
N CYS A 13 10.79 17.72 41.06
CA CYS A 13 11.76 18.52 41.79
C CYS A 13 11.19 18.97 43.13
N PHE A 14 11.83 18.53 44.21
CA PHE A 14 11.55 18.94 45.57
C PHE A 14 12.39 20.17 45.93
N VAL A 15 11.73 21.31 46.03
CA VAL A 15 12.32 22.61 46.35
C VAL A 15 12.19 22.86 47.84
N SER A 16 13.30 22.67 48.57
CA SER A 16 13.33 22.86 50.02
C SER A 16 13.76 24.29 50.39
N PRO A 17 12.96 25.04 51.19
CA PRO A 17 13.33 26.38 51.65
C PRO A 17 14.41 26.39 52.75
N TYR A 18 14.70 25.23 53.35
CA TYR A 18 15.57 25.13 54.53
C TYR A 18 16.24 23.75 54.64
N PRO A 19 17.37 23.63 55.37
CA PRO A 19 18.16 22.40 55.39
C PRO A 19 17.46 21.19 56.03
N GLN A 20 16.62 21.39 57.05
CA GLN A 20 15.98 20.29 57.79
C GLN A 20 14.97 19.55 56.91
N LEU A 21 14.13 20.28 56.17
CA LEU A 21 13.20 19.70 55.20
C LEU A 21 13.92 19.01 54.03
N ALA A 22 15.07 19.54 53.59
CA ALA A 22 15.87 18.92 52.55
C ALA A 22 16.36 17.54 53.02
N LYS A 23 16.90 17.44 54.24
CA LYS A 23 17.32 16.17 54.84
C LYS A 23 16.18 15.18 55.05
N ALA A 24 15.02 15.67 55.51
CA ALA A 24 13.83 14.84 55.68
C ALA A 24 13.35 14.27 54.34
N ALA A 25 13.35 15.11 53.29
CA ALA A 25 13.03 14.68 51.93
C ALA A 25 14.09 13.71 51.38
N GLU A 26 15.39 13.94 51.60
CA GLU A 26 16.48 13.04 51.17
C GLU A 26 16.30 11.63 51.75
N ALA A 27 15.99 11.53 53.04
CA ALA A 27 15.76 10.25 53.72
C ALA A 27 14.57 9.49 53.14
N LEU A 28 13.49 10.20 52.79
CA LEU A 28 12.30 9.60 52.19
C LEU A 28 12.53 9.23 50.72
N VAL A 29 13.16 10.11 49.94
CA VAL A 29 13.46 9.89 48.52
C VAL A 29 14.35 8.67 48.31
N ALA A 30 15.26 8.37 49.25
CA ALA A 30 16.07 7.16 49.22
C ALA A 30 15.25 5.85 49.29
N GLN A 31 14.01 5.91 49.77
CA GLN A 31 13.11 4.75 49.91
C GLN A 31 12.09 4.63 48.78
N LEU A 32 12.04 5.60 47.86
CA LEU A 32 11.07 5.64 46.76
C LEU A 32 11.52 4.81 45.56
N ASP A 33 10.56 4.27 44.82
CA ASP A 33 10.75 3.56 43.55
C ASP A 33 10.90 4.51 42.34
N TYR A 34 10.92 5.82 42.56
CA TYR A 34 11.04 6.85 41.52
C TYR A 34 12.02 7.95 41.93
N ALA A 35 12.69 8.53 40.93
CA ALA A 35 13.66 9.59 41.15
C ALA A 35 12.97 10.90 41.52
N VAL A 36 13.50 11.63 42.50
CA VAL A 36 13.12 13.02 42.82
C VAL A 36 14.41 13.82 42.97
N THR A 37 14.52 14.96 42.30
CA THR A 37 15.66 15.87 42.48
C THR A 37 15.36 16.80 43.65
N ILE A 38 16.29 16.96 44.58
CA ILE A 38 16.15 17.88 45.71
C ILE A 38 16.97 19.14 45.41
N HIS A 39 16.31 20.29 45.45
CA HIS A 39 16.92 21.60 45.25
C HIS A 39 16.71 22.44 46.50
N GLN A 40 17.79 22.76 47.20
CA GLN A 40 17.73 23.61 48.38
C GLN A 40 17.89 25.08 47.98
N THR A 41 16.98 25.93 48.45
CA THR A 41 16.97 27.37 48.16
C THR A 41 16.32 28.14 49.30
N THR A 42 16.16 29.44 49.16
CA THR A 42 15.48 30.30 50.14
C THR A 42 14.39 31.13 49.47
N LEU A 43 13.48 31.67 50.27
CA LEU A 43 12.37 32.50 49.79
C LEU A 43 12.83 33.70 48.94
N ASN A 44 14.01 34.24 49.22
CA ASN A 44 14.56 35.41 48.50
C ASN A 44 15.29 35.04 47.21
N ARG A 45 15.66 33.77 47.01
CA ARG A 45 16.44 33.29 45.84
C ARG A 45 15.61 32.48 44.84
N ILE A 46 14.46 31.97 45.26
CA ILE A 46 13.65 31.07 44.43
C ILE A 46 13.24 31.67 43.08
N LEU A 47 12.99 32.98 43.01
CA LEU A 47 12.62 33.65 41.76
C LEU A 47 13.80 33.73 40.78
N ASP A 48 15.01 33.98 41.27
CA ASP A 48 16.22 34.04 40.44
C ASP A 48 16.60 32.64 39.91
N GLU A 49 16.29 31.59 40.69
CA GLU A 49 16.60 30.20 40.37
C GLU A 49 15.50 29.49 39.56
N LEU A 50 14.30 30.07 39.45
CA LEU A 50 13.16 29.47 38.75
C LEU A 50 13.43 29.15 37.27
N PRO A 51 14.06 30.02 36.46
CA PRO A 51 14.39 29.68 35.07
C PRO A 51 15.31 28.46 34.93
N LEU A 52 16.20 28.25 35.91
CA LEU A 52 17.07 27.08 35.96
C LEU A 52 16.27 25.80 36.28
N LEU A 53 15.30 25.89 37.19
CA LEU A 53 14.42 24.77 37.52
C LEU A 53 13.54 24.37 36.31
N GLU A 54 13.04 25.33 35.54
CA GLU A 54 12.21 25.04 34.36
C GLU A 54 12.99 24.46 33.18
N SER A 55 14.25 24.88 33.00
CA SER A 55 15.11 24.40 31.90
C SER A 55 15.71 23.01 32.13
N ARG A 56 15.68 22.50 33.37
CA ARG A 56 16.24 21.18 33.72
C ARG A 56 15.35 20.00 33.35
N GLY A 57 14.17 20.20 32.77
CA GLY A 57 13.30 19.09 32.34
C GLY A 57 12.44 18.49 33.45
N HIS A 58 12.30 19.19 34.57
CA HIS A 58 11.30 18.88 35.60
C HIS A 58 9.89 19.12 35.07
N GLN A 59 8.92 18.31 35.52
CA GLN A 59 7.51 18.40 35.12
C GLN A 59 6.60 18.82 36.26
N VAL A 60 6.95 18.55 37.52
CA VAL A 60 6.21 18.98 38.71
C VAL A 60 7.18 19.46 39.77
N LEU A 61 6.86 20.57 40.42
CA LEU A 61 7.61 21.13 41.54
C LEU A 61 6.88 20.84 42.86
N ILE A 62 7.63 20.57 43.92
CA ILE A 62 7.11 20.32 45.27
C ILE A 62 7.78 21.32 46.20
N SER A 63 7.04 22.07 46.99
CA SER A 63 7.65 23.01 47.94
C SER A 63 6.75 23.27 49.15
N ARG A 64 7.21 24.15 50.05
CA ARG A 64 6.57 24.44 51.33
C ARG A 64 6.33 25.93 51.52
N GLY A 65 5.16 26.28 52.08
CA GLY A 65 4.84 27.62 52.58
C GLY A 65 5.08 28.72 51.56
N GLY A 66 5.75 29.81 51.95
CA GLY A 66 5.98 30.97 51.09
C GLY A 66 6.69 30.64 49.77
N CYS A 67 7.62 29.68 49.74
CA CYS A 67 8.27 29.26 48.49
C CYS A 67 7.28 28.59 47.54
N ALA A 68 6.36 27.78 48.04
CA ALA A 68 5.31 27.16 47.24
C ALA A 68 4.34 28.20 46.66
N GLU A 69 3.95 29.20 47.45
CA GLU A 69 3.07 30.29 46.98
C GLU A 69 3.72 31.12 45.85
N ILE A 70 5.02 31.43 45.97
CA ILE A 70 5.76 32.15 44.93
C ILE A 70 5.85 31.29 43.66
N LEU A 71 6.21 30.01 43.79
CA LEU A 71 6.31 29.10 42.66
C LEU A 71 4.97 28.95 41.93
N LYS A 72 3.85 28.82 42.66
CA LYS A 72 2.49 28.74 42.08
C LYS A 72 2.12 29.97 41.25
N LYS A 73 2.61 31.16 41.62
CA LYS A 73 2.30 32.41 40.92
C LYS A 73 3.16 32.64 39.68
N HIS A 74 4.40 32.16 39.68
CA HIS A 74 5.40 32.55 38.68
C HIS A 74 5.88 31.39 37.78
N SER A 75 5.71 30.14 38.17
CA SER A 75 6.16 28.99 37.37
C SER A 75 5.14 28.57 36.31
N LYS A 76 5.65 28.09 35.17
CA LYS A 76 4.88 27.39 34.12
C LYS A 76 4.64 25.92 34.47
N LEU A 77 5.36 25.38 35.46
CA LEU A 77 5.20 24.00 35.92
C LEU A 77 4.14 23.94 37.03
N PRO A 78 3.36 22.84 37.10
CA PRO A 78 2.48 22.59 38.24
C PRO A 78 3.28 22.47 39.54
N VAL A 79 2.76 23.06 40.62
CA VAL A 79 3.39 23.11 41.94
C VAL A 79 2.50 22.45 42.98
N VAL A 80 3.00 21.40 43.63
CA VAL A 80 2.39 20.76 44.79
C VAL A 80 2.96 21.40 46.06
N GLU A 81 2.06 21.83 46.94
CA GLU A 81 2.43 22.44 48.22
C GLU A 81 2.29 21.40 49.33
N ILE A 82 3.36 21.23 50.11
CA ILE A 82 3.32 20.45 51.34
C ILE A 82 2.46 21.24 52.34
N LYS A 83 1.32 20.69 52.78
CA LYS A 83 0.39 21.32 53.72
C LYS A 83 0.72 20.94 55.16
N MET A 84 0.38 21.79 56.14
CA MET A 84 0.62 21.46 57.55
C MET A 84 -0.45 20.46 57.97
N SER A 85 -0.05 19.32 58.52
CA SER A 85 -0.98 18.41 59.15
C SER A 85 -1.29 18.85 60.58
N GLY A 86 -2.43 18.40 61.13
CA GLY A 86 -2.74 18.61 62.55
C GLY A 86 -1.73 17.96 63.48
N TYR A 87 -1.11 16.85 63.05
CA TYR A 87 -0.04 16.18 63.80
C TYR A 87 1.25 16.99 63.82
N ASP A 88 1.61 17.65 62.71
CA ASP A 88 2.80 18.51 62.63
C ASP A 88 2.71 19.66 63.66
N ILE A 89 1.52 20.27 63.73
CA ILE A 89 1.21 21.34 64.69
C ILE A 89 1.26 20.79 66.12
N LEU A 90 0.67 19.61 66.35
CA LEU A 90 0.64 18.95 67.65
C LEU A 90 2.05 18.62 68.15
N ASP A 91 2.90 18.00 67.33
CA ASP A 91 4.29 17.64 67.67
C ASP A 91 5.16 18.87 67.94
N ALA A 92 4.90 19.98 67.25
CA ALA A 92 5.56 21.24 67.53
C ALA A 92 5.15 21.83 68.89
N LEU A 93 3.89 21.64 69.30
CA LEU A 93 3.33 22.28 70.50
C LEU A 93 3.33 21.41 71.77
N ILE A 94 3.33 20.07 71.66
CA ILE A 94 3.36 19.12 72.79
C ILE A 94 4.41 19.45 73.85
N PRO A 95 5.67 19.82 73.51
CA PRO A 95 6.70 20.10 74.52
C PRO A 95 6.36 21.27 75.45
N PHE A 96 5.43 22.14 75.06
CA PHE A 96 4.99 23.28 75.85
C PHE A 96 3.78 22.97 76.74
N LYS A 97 3.23 21.75 76.66
CA LYS A 97 2.11 21.31 77.49
C LYS A 97 2.49 21.40 78.98
N GLY A 98 1.73 22.18 79.74
CA GLY A 98 1.94 22.36 81.19
C GLY A 98 3.06 23.35 81.56
N GLN A 99 3.68 24.04 80.60
CA GLN A 99 4.60 25.14 80.89
C GLN A 99 3.81 26.40 81.29
N LYS A 100 4.36 27.20 82.22
CA LYS A 100 3.74 28.47 82.67
C LYS A 100 4.04 29.67 81.74
N GLY A 101 4.93 29.49 80.77
CA GLY A 101 5.36 30.55 79.84
C GLY A 101 4.37 30.82 78.71
N THR A 102 4.52 31.97 78.05
CA THR A 102 3.72 32.38 76.89
C THR A 102 4.43 32.01 75.59
N VAL A 103 3.77 31.22 74.74
CA VAL A 103 4.28 30.79 73.43
C VAL A 103 3.80 31.76 72.34
N GLY A 104 4.73 32.39 71.63
CA GLY A 104 4.44 33.21 70.45
C GLY A 104 4.38 32.36 69.19
N ILE A 105 3.21 32.23 68.57
CA ILE A 105 3.02 31.50 67.31
C ILE A 105 3.09 32.51 66.17
N VAL A 106 4.13 32.42 65.33
CA VAL A 106 4.45 33.42 64.30
C VAL A 106 4.55 32.74 62.94
N GLY A 107 3.91 33.28 61.91
CA GLY A 107 4.05 32.74 60.55
C GLY A 107 2.98 33.22 59.58
N PHE A 108 3.06 32.76 58.33
CA PHE A 108 1.99 33.01 57.35
C PHE A 108 0.68 32.35 57.76
N SER A 109 -0.43 32.98 57.40
CA SER A 109 -1.77 32.44 57.69
C SER A 109 -1.98 31.01 57.18
N SER A 110 -1.35 30.63 56.06
CA SER A 110 -1.38 29.27 55.51
C SER A 110 -0.66 28.23 56.36
N VAL A 111 0.32 28.65 57.17
CA VAL A 111 1.16 27.76 58.01
C VAL A 111 0.65 27.67 59.44
N ILE A 112 0.22 28.77 60.04
CA ILE A 112 -0.22 28.80 61.45
C ILE A 112 -1.72 28.54 61.65
N LYS A 113 -2.45 28.26 60.56
CA LYS A 113 -3.86 27.90 60.60
C LYS A 113 -4.05 26.59 61.36
N GLY A 114 -4.82 26.64 62.43
CA GLY A 114 -5.08 25.49 63.30
C GLY A 114 -4.20 25.44 64.54
N CYS A 115 -3.11 26.20 64.61
CA CYS A 115 -2.24 26.26 65.80
C CYS A 115 -2.96 26.77 67.05
N ALA A 116 -3.86 27.76 66.91
CA ALA A 116 -4.74 28.23 68.00
C ALA A 116 -5.50 27.07 68.65
N ARG A 117 -6.20 26.29 67.83
CA ARG A 117 -7.07 25.21 68.29
C ARG A 117 -6.28 24.10 69.00
N VAL A 118 -5.09 23.77 68.50
CA VAL A 118 -4.21 22.78 69.13
C VAL A 118 -3.62 23.32 70.44
N ALA A 119 -3.20 24.59 70.47
CA ALA A 119 -2.69 25.23 71.68
C ALA A 119 -3.76 25.28 72.81
N GLU A 120 -5.00 25.60 72.46
CA GLU A 120 -6.15 25.54 73.37
C GLU A 120 -6.37 24.13 73.94
N GLN A 121 -6.34 23.10 73.09
CA GLN A 121 -6.51 21.71 73.53
C GLN A 121 -5.38 21.21 74.45
N LEU A 122 -4.17 21.76 74.29
CA LEU A 122 -3.02 21.43 75.11
C LEU A 122 -2.91 22.30 76.39
N ASN A 123 -3.84 23.23 76.62
CA ASN A 123 -3.81 24.21 77.71
C ASN A 123 -2.50 25.03 77.73
N ILE A 124 -2.04 25.48 76.56
CA ILE A 124 -0.84 26.32 76.42
C ILE A 124 -1.27 27.79 76.42
N ASN A 125 -0.57 28.65 77.16
CA ASN A 125 -0.75 30.10 77.04
C ASN A 125 -0.04 30.60 75.77
N TYR A 126 -0.79 31.16 74.81
CA TYR A 126 -0.25 31.50 73.49
C TYR A 126 -0.69 32.88 72.99
N LYS A 127 0.10 33.44 72.06
CA LYS A 127 -0.26 34.62 71.26
C LYS A 127 0.07 34.39 69.80
N ILE A 128 -0.85 34.77 68.90
CA ILE A 128 -0.69 34.59 67.46
C ILE A 128 -0.25 35.89 66.79
N PHE A 129 0.76 35.79 65.93
CA PHE A 129 1.30 36.86 65.13
C PHE A 129 1.31 36.41 63.66
N THR A 130 0.43 36.99 62.84
CA THR A 130 0.28 36.58 61.44
C THR A 130 1.12 37.46 60.52
N LEU A 131 1.90 36.84 59.63
CA LEU A 131 2.59 37.51 58.53
C LEU A 131 1.63 37.66 57.34
N GLN A 132 1.41 38.91 56.90
CA GLN A 132 0.61 39.23 55.71
C GLN A 132 1.46 39.38 54.43
N GLY A 133 2.78 39.37 54.55
CA GLY A 133 3.73 39.56 53.46
C GLY A 133 5.18 39.38 53.93
N ASN A 134 6.11 39.27 52.97
CA ASN A 134 7.56 39.16 53.21
C ASN A 134 8.31 40.47 52.91
N ASP A 135 7.61 41.59 52.82
CA ASP A 135 8.22 42.91 52.62
C ASP A 135 8.88 43.44 53.92
N LYS A 136 9.87 44.32 53.74
CA LYS A 136 10.67 44.84 54.86
C LYS A 136 9.84 45.60 55.90
N GLU A 137 8.75 46.24 55.49
CA GLU A 137 7.88 47.02 56.38
C GLU A 137 7.06 46.10 57.28
N THR A 138 6.42 45.08 56.70
CA THR A 138 5.65 44.06 57.42
C THR A 138 6.51 43.34 58.46
N ILE A 139 7.72 42.91 58.07
CA ILE A 139 8.67 42.26 58.99
C ILE A 139 9.08 43.21 60.12
N SER A 140 9.40 44.48 59.82
CA SER A 140 9.82 45.47 60.81
C SER A 140 8.70 45.88 61.78
N CYS A 141 7.44 45.85 61.32
CA CYS A 141 6.27 46.07 62.17
C CYS A 141 6.11 44.90 63.17
N LEU A 142 6.20 43.67 62.67
CA LEU A 142 6.07 42.47 63.51
C LEU A 142 7.21 42.35 64.54
N LYS A 143 8.45 42.74 64.18
CA LYS A 143 9.58 42.81 65.14
C LYS A 143 9.27 43.70 66.34
N ARG A 144 8.65 44.86 66.11
CA ARG A 144 8.26 45.81 67.19
C ARG A 144 7.15 45.24 68.09
N GLN A 145 6.19 44.53 67.50
CA GLN A 145 5.12 43.86 68.25
C GLN A 145 5.64 42.69 69.10
N LEU A 146 6.57 41.90 68.55
CA LEU A 146 7.21 40.81 69.29
C LEU A 146 8.09 41.32 70.43
N ALA A 147 8.88 42.39 70.21
CA ALA A 147 9.74 42.98 71.23
C ALA A 147 8.98 43.64 72.41
N SER A 148 7.74 44.08 72.19
CA SER A 148 6.88 44.68 73.22
C SER A 148 6.06 43.66 74.00
N THR A 149 6.14 42.38 73.64
CA THR A 149 5.38 41.30 74.27
C THR A 149 6.35 40.32 74.95
N PRO A 150 6.22 40.04 76.26
CA PRO A 150 7.06 39.03 76.90
C PRO A 150 6.65 37.63 76.38
N LEU A 151 7.57 36.97 75.67
CA LEU A 151 7.41 35.63 75.12
C LEU A 151 8.54 34.73 75.61
N ASP A 152 8.19 33.55 76.10
CA ASP A 152 9.17 32.57 76.61
C ASP A 152 9.67 31.62 75.50
N CYS A 153 8.90 31.47 74.43
CA CYS A 153 9.29 30.71 73.26
C CYS A 153 8.55 31.24 72.01
N ILE A 154 9.20 31.13 70.85
CA ILE A 154 8.60 31.41 69.55
C ILE A 154 8.49 30.10 68.76
N VAL A 155 7.29 29.79 68.30
CA VAL A 155 6.99 28.68 67.38
C VAL A 155 6.61 29.28 66.03
N GLY A 156 7.32 28.96 64.97
CA GLY A 156 7.03 29.57 63.68
C GLY A 156 7.66 28.91 62.47
N ASP A 157 7.39 29.48 61.29
CA ASP A 157 7.94 29.01 60.02
C ASP A 157 9.41 29.45 59.80
N THR A 158 9.96 29.10 58.64
CA THR A 158 11.37 29.38 58.31
C THR A 158 11.67 30.86 58.18
N VAL A 159 10.71 31.64 57.69
CA VAL A 159 10.82 33.10 57.65
C VAL A 159 10.93 33.65 59.07
N CYS A 160 10.23 33.01 60.02
CA CYS A 160 10.34 33.40 61.41
C CYS A 160 11.69 33.07 62.05
N GLN A 161 12.33 31.97 61.63
CA GLN A 161 13.67 31.62 62.07
C GLN A 161 14.70 32.68 61.61
N ASP A 162 14.64 33.10 60.36
CA ASP A 162 15.61 34.04 59.79
C ASP A 162 15.47 35.45 60.36
N TYR A 163 14.25 35.91 60.64
CA TYR A 163 13.99 37.28 61.04
C TYR A 163 13.75 37.48 62.55
N PHE A 164 13.21 36.49 63.27
CA PHE A 164 12.72 36.64 64.65
C PHE A 164 13.38 35.71 65.68
N SER A 165 14.22 34.75 65.27
CA SER A 165 15.01 33.90 66.19
C SER A 165 15.79 34.67 67.27
N PRO A 166 16.41 35.85 67.00
CA PRO A 166 17.15 36.60 68.02
C PRO A 166 16.29 37.27 69.11
N LEU A 167 14.96 37.30 68.96
CA LEU A 167 14.05 38.08 69.83
C LEU A 167 13.42 37.25 70.97
N GLY A 168 13.59 35.93 70.99
CA GLY A 168 13.09 35.03 72.04
C GLY A 168 14.19 34.19 72.68
N SER A 169 13.95 33.64 73.87
CA SER A 169 14.93 32.78 74.58
C SER A 169 15.07 31.37 73.97
N GLN A 170 14.02 30.88 73.28
CA GLN A 170 14.01 29.62 72.54
C GLN A 170 13.13 29.74 71.28
N PHE A 171 13.61 29.25 70.13
CA PHE A 171 12.86 29.18 68.87
C PHE A 171 12.63 27.72 68.44
N ARG A 172 11.40 27.37 68.04
CA ARG A 172 11.06 26.05 67.51
C ARG A 172 10.39 26.18 66.14
N LEU A 173 10.95 25.48 65.15
CA LEU A 173 10.43 25.48 63.80
C LEU A 173 9.15 24.63 63.71
N LEU A 174 8.13 25.14 63.03
CA LEU A 174 7.01 24.36 62.52
C LEU A 174 7.48 23.54 61.32
N ASP A 175 8.04 22.36 61.61
CA ASP A 175 8.55 21.46 60.59
C ASP A 175 7.44 20.56 60.01
N SER A 176 7.64 20.06 58.79
CA SER A 176 6.73 19.10 58.18
C SER A 176 7.11 17.69 58.62
N SER A 177 6.15 16.91 59.13
CA SER A 177 6.42 15.51 59.45
C SER A 177 6.76 14.72 58.18
N PRO A 178 7.43 13.56 58.33
CA PRO A 178 7.64 12.63 57.22
C PRO A 178 6.34 12.28 56.50
N ALA A 179 5.22 12.15 57.22
CA ALA A 179 3.92 11.84 56.64
C ALA A 179 3.42 12.95 55.69
N SER A 180 3.54 14.22 56.10
CA SER A 180 3.16 15.37 55.25
C SER A 180 4.02 15.47 53.98
N ILE A 181 5.31 15.14 54.08
CA ILE A 181 6.22 15.10 52.93
C ILE A 181 5.85 13.95 51.99
N THR A 182 5.56 12.76 52.53
CA THR A 182 5.11 11.60 51.75
C THR A 182 3.81 11.88 51.00
N GLU A 183 2.81 12.48 51.66
CA GLU A 183 1.53 12.85 51.02
C GLU A 183 1.74 13.79 49.83
N ALA A 184 2.58 14.82 49.99
CA ALA A 184 2.90 15.76 48.91
C ALA A 184 3.68 15.10 47.75
N LEU A 185 4.56 14.14 48.05
CA LEU A 185 5.27 13.36 47.04
C LEU A 185 4.32 12.45 46.26
N GLU A 186 3.37 11.80 46.93
CA GLU A 186 2.33 10.98 46.30
C GLU A 186 1.37 11.81 45.43
N GLU A 187 0.98 13.00 45.91
CA GLU A 187 0.16 13.95 45.15
C GLU A 187 0.92 14.41 43.88
N ALA A 188 2.20 14.77 44.02
CA ALA A 188 3.04 15.16 42.89
C ALA A 188 3.27 14.04 41.88
N ARG A 189 3.46 12.79 42.36
CA ARG A 189 3.56 11.61 41.49
C ARG A 189 2.26 11.39 40.72
N SER A 190 1.12 11.45 41.39
CA SER A 190 -0.20 11.26 40.78
C SER A 190 -0.45 12.31 39.70
N LEU A 191 -0.11 13.57 39.97
CA LEU A 191 -0.23 14.67 39.02
C LEU A 191 0.70 14.47 37.81
N TYR A 192 1.96 14.08 38.04
CA TYR A 192 2.90 13.76 36.96
C TYR A 192 2.39 12.62 36.07
N LEU A 193 1.91 11.53 36.66
CA LEU A 193 1.38 10.39 35.91
C LEU A 193 0.17 10.77 35.06
N ALA A 194 -0.73 11.60 35.58
CA ALA A 194 -1.88 12.12 34.84
C ALA A 194 -1.44 12.94 33.61
N PHE A 195 -0.52 13.89 33.79
CA PHE A 195 0.02 14.68 32.68
C PHE A 195 0.74 13.82 31.64
N ARG A 196 1.57 12.87 32.09
CA ARG A 196 2.28 11.96 31.20
C ARG A 196 1.31 11.10 30.38
N SER A 197 0.26 10.57 31.00
CA SER A 197 -0.76 9.79 30.32
C SER A 197 -1.48 10.62 29.26
N GLN A 198 -1.85 11.86 29.58
CA GLN A 198 -2.49 12.77 28.63
C GLN A 198 -1.58 13.13 27.44
N LEU A 199 -0.29 13.38 27.69
CA LEU A 199 0.69 13.65 26.64
C LEU A 199 0.92 12.44 25.73
N LEU A 200 1.04 11.24 26.31
CA LEU A 200 1.18 9.99 25.57
C LEU A 200 -0.05 9.72 24.70
N GLU A 201 -1.25 9.92 25.24
CA GLU A 201 -2.50 9.74 24.49
C GLU A 201 -2.61 10.73 23.33
N ARG A 202 -2.29 12.02 23.57
CA ARG A 202 -2.23 13.02 22.50
C ARG A 202 -1.22 12.66 21.41
N HIS A 203 -0.04 12.20 21.80
CA HIS A 203 0.99 11.77 20.84
C HIS A 203 0.55 10.53 20.06
N HIS A 204 -0.10 9.57 20.72
CA HIS A 204 -0.66 8.38 20.08
C HIS A 204 -1.72 8.74 19.03
N LEU A 205 -2.66 9.64 19.38
CA LEU A 205 -3.67 10.13 18.45
C LEU A 205 -3.04 10.88 17.27
N GLN A 206 -2.03 11.72 17.51
CA GLN A 206 -1.30 12.42 16.43
C GLN A 206 -0.64 11.42 15.47
N LEU A 207 0.03 10.39 16.00
CA LEU A 207 0.66 9.37 15.17
C LEU A 207 -0.36 8.63 14.32
N ILE A 208 -1.50 8.23 14.90
CA ILE A 208 -2.58 7.58 14.14
C ILE A 208 -3.02 8.49 12.99
N LEU A 209 -3.29 9.77 13.28
CA LEU A 209 -3.73 10.74 12.29
C LEU A 209 -2.67 11.00 11.20
N ASP A 210 -1.40 11.02 11.55
CA ASP A 210 -0.28 11.27 10.63
C ASP A 210 -0.02 10.10 9.66
N GLN A 211 -0.51 8.89 9.96
CA GLN A 211 -0.44 7.74 9.05
C GLN A 211 -1.59 7.69 8.03
N PHE A 212 -2.58 8.59 8.10
CA PHE A 212 -3.63 8.63 7.10
C PHE A 212 -3.13 9.27 5.80
N ASP A 213 -3.38 8.59 4.68
CA ASP A 213 -3.18 9.11 3.31
C ASP A 213 -4.28 10.12 2.90
N LYS A 214 -4.91 10.76 3.87
CA LYS A 214 -5.96 11.77 3.69
C LYS A 214 -5.64 12.96 4.58
N ALA A 215 -5.98 14.15 4.10
CA ALA A 215 -5.88 15.35 4.92
C ALA A 215 -6.98 15.28 5.97
N VAL A 216 -6.60 15.27 7.25
CA VAL A 216 -7.54 15.35 8.37
C VAL A 216 -7.36 16.71 9.03
N ILE A 217 -8.44 17.47 9.11
CA ILE A 217 -8.47 18.84 9.63
C ILE A 217 -9.63 18.97 10.61
N THR A 218 -9.38 19.52 11.80
CA THR A 218 -10.43 19.84 12.77
C THR A 218 -10.59 21.34 12.87
N LEU A 219 -11.82 21.82 12.71
CA LEU A 219 -12.21 23.21 12.82
C LEU A 219 -13.12 23.44 14.02
N ASP A 220 -13.11 24.65 14.59
CA ASP A 220 -14.14 25.08 15.54
C ASP A 220 -15.46 25.45 14.83
N ASP A 221 -16.46 25.90 15.59
CA ASP A 221 -17.77 26.30 15.08
C ASP A 221 -17.75 27.63 14.28
N THR A 222 -16.64 28.35 14.32
CA THR A 222 -16.37 29.57 13.53
C THR A 222 -15.56 29.31 12.25
N GLY A 223 -15.00 28.10 12.12
CA GLY A 223 -14.15 27.68 11.02
C GLY A 223 -12.66 27.96 11.23
N ALA A 224 -12.21 28.23 12.45
CA ALA A 224 -10.79 28.34 12.79
C ALA A 224 -10.16 26.97 13.00
N LEU A 225 -8.86 26.86 12.65
CA LEU A 225 -8.12 25.60 12.70
C LEU A 225 -7.76 25.22 14.14
N LEU A 226 -8.21 24.04 14.58
CA LEU A 226 -7.89 23.48 15.89
C LEU A 226 -6.82 22.39 15.80
N HIS A 227 -6.86 21.57 14.75
CA HIS A 227 -5.97 20.43 14.59
C HIS A 227 -5.80 20.04 13.12
N TYR A 228 -4.67 19.44 12.78
CA TYR A 228 -4.41 18.89 11.46
C TYR A 228 -3.35 17.79 11.52
N ASN A 229 -3.41 16.84 10.59
CA ASN A 229 -2.38 15.82 10.43
C ASN A 229 -1.24 16.27 9.49
N LYS A 230 -0.15 15.51 9.49
CA LYS A 230 1.03 15.76 8.65
C LYS A 230 0.68 15.88 7.16
N TYR A 231 -0.21 15.02 6.66
CA TYR A 231 -0.63 15.06 5.26
C TYR A 231 -1.35 16.37 4.91
N ALA A 232 -2.27 16.84 5.76
CA ALA A 232 -2.94 18.13 5.58
C ALA A 232 -1.95 19.30 5.58
N SER A 233 -0.96 19.27 6.49
CA SER A 233 0.11 20.28 6.56
C SER A 233 0.90 20.38 5.24
N GLN A 234 1.29 19.24 4.68
CA GLN A 234 2.04 19.17 3.44
C GLN A 234 1.20 19.60 2.23
N LEU A 235 -0.06 19.16 2.17
CA LEU A 235 -0.95 19.44 1.06
C LEU A 235 -1.34 20.93 0.98
N PHE A 236 -1.67 21.53 2.12
CA PHE A 236 -2.14 22.92 2.21
C PHE A 236 -1.07 23.94 2.61
N LYS A 237 0.19 23.50 2.78
CA LYS A 237 1.34 24.33 3.16
C LYS A 237 1.04 25.23 4.37
N ILE A 238 0.56 24.61 5.45
CA ILE A 238 0.16 25.31 6.69
C ILE A 238 1.40 25.94 7.33
N ASN A 239 1.34 27.22 7.68
CA ASN A 239 2.46 27.94 8.27
C ASN A 239 2.66 27.61 9.76
N ALA A 240 3.79 28.04 10.35
CA ALA A 240 4.13 27.76 11.75
C ALA A 240 3.17 28.40 12.77
N SER A 241 2.38 29.40 12.37
CA SER A 241 1.31 30.00 13.19
C SER A 241 -0.02 29.24 13.10
N GLY A 242 -0.11 28.16 12.30
CA GLY A 242 -1.32 27.33 12.19
C GLY A 242 -2.37 27.89 11.23
N GLU A 243 -1.97 28.75 10.29
CA GLU A 243 -2.85 29.31 9.26
C GLU A 243 -2.63 28.63 7.91
N ILE A 244 -3.74 28.30 7.26
CA ILE A 244 -3.76 27.74 5.91
C ILE A 244 -3.66 28.91 4.92
N TYR A 245 -2.73 28.81 3.96
CA TYR A 245 -2.67 29.74 2.84
C TYR A 245 -3.95 29.58 2.00
N ASP A 246 -4.80 30.61 2.02
CA ASP A 246 -6.15 30.63 1.41
C ASP A 246 -7.17 29.60 2.00
N ALA A 247 -7.62 29.86 3.23
CA ALA A 247 -8.66 29.07 3.92
C ALA A 247 -10.11 29.37 3.47
N SER A 248 -10.31 30.12 2.39
CA SER A 248 -11.62 30.60 1.95
C SER A 248 -12.58 29.44 1.64
N PHE A 249 -12.08 28.38 1.01
CA PHE A 249 -12.86 27.18 0.68
C PHE A 249 -13.37 26.44 1.93
N LEU A 250 -12.59 26.35 3.01
CA LEU A 250 -13.02 25.70 4.26
C LEU A 250 -14.19 26.44 4.91
N LYS A 251 -14.09 27.78 4.95
CA LYS A 251 -15.17 28.63 5.46
C LYS A 251 -16.41 28.53 4.59
N GLN A 252 -16.25 28.47 3.27
CA GLN A 252 -17.35 28.32 2.32
C GLN A 252 -18.07 26.98 2.48
N VAL A 253 -17.34 25.86 2.58
CA VAL A 253 -17.92 24.53 2.75
C VAL A 253 -18.66 24.42 4.09
N LEU A 254 -18.07 24.93 5.17
CA LEU A 254 -18.71 24.99 6.48
C LEU A 254 -19.98 25.86 6.47
N HIS A 255 -19.94 27.01 5.80
CA HIS A 255 -21.09 27.90 5.70
C HIS A 255 -22.24 27.26 4.92
N GLN A 256 -21.94 26.57 3.82
CA GLN A 256 -22.95 25.86 3.02
C GLN A 256 -23.62 24.72 3.80
N GLU A 257 -22.85 23.98 4.59
CA GLU A 257 -23.35 22.78 5.30
C GLU A 257 -23.72 23.03 6.77
N ARG A 258 -23.74 24.30 7.21
CA ARG A 258 -23.91 24.69 8.61
C ARG A 258 -25.20 24.15 9.23
N TYR A 259 -26.27 24.12 8.44
CA TYR A 259 -27.57 23.59 8.86
C TYR A 259 -27.50 22.07 9.08
N THR A 260 -27.01 21.32 8.08
CA THR A 260 -26.84 19.86 8.11
C THR A 260 -25.98 19.42 9.31
N LEU A 261 -24.88 20.13 9.56
CA LEU A 261 -23.96 19.83 10.66
C LEU A 261 -24.56 20.11 12.04
N ARG A 262 -25.42 21.14 12.18
CA ARG A 262 -26.12 21.46 13.43
C ARG A 262 -27.21 20.42 13.78
N GLU A 263 -27.80 19.78 12.79
CA GLU A 263 -28.70 18.63 12.99
C GLU A 263 -27.95 17.33 13.38
N GLY A 264 -26.61 17.35 13.40
CA GLY A 264 -25.78 16.20 13.71
C GLY A 264 -25.61 15.22 12.56
N LYS A 265 -25.98 15.61 11.34
CA LYS A 265 -25.79 14.80 10.15
C LYS A 265 -24.40 15.03 9.56
N THR A 266 -23.78 13.94 9.11
CA THR A 266 -22.50 13.97 8.40
C THR A 266 -22.72 14.33 6.93
N VAL A 267 -21.77 15.06 6.34
CA VAL A 267 -21.75 15.31 4.89
C VAL A 267 -20.68 14.43 4.27
N SER A 268 -21.03 13.66 3.24
CA SER A 268 -20.12 12.69 2.63
C SER A 268 -20.01 12.90 1.12
N ALA A 269 -18.82 12.61 0.58
CA ALA A 269 -18.52 12.62 -0.84
C ALA A 269 -18.79 13.95 -1.57
N LYS A 270 -18.68 15.09 -0.87
CA LYS A 270 -18.85 16.40 -1.49
C LYS A 270 -17.59 16.78 -2.27
N VAL A 271 -17.74 17.10 -3.55
CA VAL A 271 -16.63 17.59 -4.37
C VAL A 271 -16.48 19.08 -4.16
N VAL A 272 -15.26 19.53 -3.89
CA VAL A 272 -14.92 20.92 -3.64
C VAL A 272 -13.67 21.27 -4.46
N ASP A 273 -13.72 22.39 -5.15
CA ASP A 273 -12.56 22.96 -5.83
C ASP A 273 -11.64 23.63 -4.81
N THR A 274 -10.38 23.19 -4.79
CA THR A 274 -9.35 23.74 -3.91
C THR A 274 -8.17 24.24 -4.75
N PRO A 275 -7.25 25.04 -4.19
CA PRO A 275 -6.02 25.44 -4.89
C PRO A 275 -5.17 24.26 -5.41
N GLN A 276 -5.35 23.07 -4.84
CA GLN A 276 -4.67 21.82 -5.20
C GLN A 276 -5.46 20.95 -6.20
N GLY A 277 -6.62 21.43 -6.67
CA GLY A 277 -7.53 20.75 -7.60
C GLY A 277 -8.83 20.28 -6.95
N ALA A 278 -9.65 19.56 -7.72
CA ALA A 278 -10.91 19.00 -7.24
C ALA A 278 -10.65 17.91 -6.18
N MET A 279 -11.27 18.06 -5.02
CA MET A 279 -11.10 17.16 -3.87
C MET A 279 -12.44 16.66 -3.36
N VAL A 280 -12.43 15.43 -2.84
CA VAL A 280 -13.59 14.84 -2.14
C VAL A 280 -13.46 15.14 -0.65
N VAL A 281 -14.49 15.75 -0.08
CA VAL A 281 -14.56 16.22 1.30
C VAL A 281 -15.66 15.47 2.05
N ASN A 282 -15.36 15.02 3.27
CA ASN A 282 -16.35 14.56 4.23
C ASN A 282 -16.28 15.43 5.49
N LEU A 283 -17.43 15.74 6.09
CA LEU A 283 -17.55 16.54 7.31
C LEU A 283 -18.28 15.77 8.40
N TYR A 284 -17.68 15.73 9.58
CA TYR A 284 -18.16 15.02 10.76
C TYR A 284 -18.34 16.00 11.92
N PRO A 285 -19.59 16.29 12.36
CA PRO A 285 -19.83 17.20 13.48
C PRO A 285 -19.52 16.54 14.83
N VAL A 286 -18.92 17.30 15.74
CA VAL A 286 -18.60 16.89 17.12
C VAL A 286 -19.36 17.79 18.09
N PHE A 287 -20.14 17.17 18.98
CA PHE A 287 -21.00 17.88 19.93
C PHE A 287 -20.43 17.85 21.35
N ALA A 288 -20.53 18.98 22.04
CA ALA A 288 -20.35 19.08 23.48
C ALA A 288 -21.62 19.69 24.08
N ALA A 289 -22.20 19.07 25.11
CA ALA A 289 -23.43 19.54 25.76
C ALA A 289 -24.59 19.90 24.79
N ARG A 290 -24.79 19.07 23.73
CA ARG A 290 -25.81 19.26 22.67
C ARG A 290 -25.61 20.49 21.77
N GLN A 291 -24.46 21.15 21.83
CA GLN A 291 -24.08 22.19 20.88
C GLN A 291 -22.93 21.71 19.98
N LEU A 292 -22.97 22.11 18.70
CA LEU A 292 -21.88 21.82 17.76
C LEU A 292 -20.63 22.54 18.25
N SER A 293 -19.63 21.79 18.68
CA SER A 293 -18.40 22.33 19.24
C SER A 293 -17.28 22.35 18.20
N ARG A 294 -17.20 21.31 17.36
CA ARG A 294 -16.13 21.15 16.37
C ARG A 294 -16.64 20.43 15.13
N VAL A 295 -15.90 20.55 14.03
CA VAL A 295 -16.13 19.78 12.81
C VAL A 295 -14.82 19.15 12.38
N VAL A 296 -14.82 17.84 12.18
CA VAL A 296 -13.69 17.10 11.59
C VAL A 296 -13.93 16.95 10.09
N LEU A 297 -12.95 17.34 9.29
CA LEU A 297 -12.98 17.26 7.85
C LEU A 297 -11.93 16.28 7.38
N THR A 298 -12.30 15.41 6.44
CA THR A 298 -11.35 14.55 5.72
C THR A 298 -11.37 14.94 4.25
N MET A 299 -10.20 15.17 3.66
CA MET A 299 -10.06 15.53 2.25
C MET A 299 -9.08 14.60 1.54
N GLN A 300 -9.43 14.23 0.32
CA GLN A 300 -8.59 13.41 -0.56
C GLN A 300 -8.72 13.90 -2.01
N THR A 301 -7.64 13.82 -2.78
CA THR A 301 -7.69 14.14 -4.21
C THR A 301 -8.45 13.06 -4.98
N VAL A 302 -9.08 13.42 -6.10
CA VAL A 302 -9.75 12.44 -6.97
C VAL A 302 -8.75 11.43 -7.56
N SER A 303 -7.49 11.84 -7.77
CA SER A 303 -6.42 10.99 -8.29
C SER A 303 -5.97 9.87 -7.35
N SER A 304 -5.98 10.08 -6.03
CA SER A 304 -5.57 9.04 -5.07
C SER A 304 -6.63 7.94 -4.91
N LEU A 305 -7.91 8.27 -5.11
CA LEU A 305 -9.00 7.29 -5.17
C LEU A 305 -8.83 6.31 -6.34
N GLN A 306 -8.41 6.81 -7.50
CA GLN A 306 -8.21 5.99 -8.69
C GLN A 306 -7.01 5.03 -8.55
N GLY A 307 -5.89 5.49 -7.97
CA GLY A 307 -4.66 4.69 -7.84
C GLY A 307 -4.80 3.41 -7.00
N ALA A 308 -5.50 3.48 -5.87
CA ALA A 308 -5.70 2.33 -4.99
C ALA A 308 -6.66 1.28 -5.61
N GLU A 309 -7.73 1.73 -6.25
CA GLU A 309 -8.68 0.86 -6.96
C GLU A 309 -8.00 0.13 -8.13
N HIS A 310 -7.15 0.84 -8.90
CA HIS A 310 -6.38 0.24 -9.98
C HIS A 310 -5.40 -0.84 -9.48
N HIS A 311 -4.77 -0.64 -8.33
CA HIS A 311 -3.83 -1.63 -7.78
C HIS A 311 -4.55 -2.90 -7.32
N VAL A 312 -5.67 -2.75 -6.60
CA VAL A 312 -6.50 -3.88 -6.16
C VAL A 312 -7.07 -4.63 -7.37
N ARG A 313 -7.61 -3.91 -8.35
CA ARG A 313 -8.18 -4.50 -9.58
C ARG A 313 -7.11 -5.26 -10.37
N ARG A 314 -5.90 -4.73 -10.52
CA ARG A 314 -4.80 -5.41 -11.21
C ARG A 314 -4.36 -6.67 -10.46
N GLN A 315 -4.34 -6.64 -9.13
CA GLN A 315 -4.01 -7.79 -8.31
C GLN A 315 -5.08 -8.90 -8.42
N GLU A 316 -6.36 -8.54 -8.46
CA GLU A 316 -7.45 -9.49 -8.67
C GLU A 316 -7.40 -10.12 -10.06
N LEU A 317 -7.16 -9.33 -11.11
CA LEU A 317 -7.00 -9.82 -12.48
C LEU A 317 -5.82 -10.78 -12.61
N SER A 318 -4.68 -10.44 -12.00
CA SER A 318 -3.49 -11.30 -11.97
C SER A 318 -3.74 -12.62 -11.24
N ARG A 319 -4.43 -12.59 -10.08
CA ARG A 319 -4.86 -13.81 -9.36
C ARG A 319 -5.75 -14.72 -10.20
N ARG A 320 -6.59 -14.14 -11.07
CA ARG A 320 -7.47 -14.88 -11.99
C ARG A 320 -6.79 -15.28 -13.30
N GLY A 321 -5.51 -14.92 -13.50
CA GLY A 321 -4.77 -15.20 -14.74
C GLY A 321 -5.23 -14.37 -15.94
N LEU A 322 -5.99 -13.28 -15.73
CA LEU A 322 -6.58 -12.43 -16.77
C LEU A 322 -5.76 -11.15 -16.99
N SER A 323 -4.44 -11.22 -16.83
CA SER A 323 -3.53 -10.07 -16.94
C SER A 323 -2.50 -10.30 -18.05
N ALA A 324 -2.27 -9.30 -18.90
CA ALA A 324 -1.20 -9.33 -19.88
C ALA A 324 0.17 -9.16 -19.19
N ARG A 325 1.12 -10.04 -19.50
CA ARG A 325 2.47 -10.05 -18.91
C ARG A 325 3.50 -9.36 -19.79
N TYR A 326 3.34 -9.47 -21.11
CA TYR A 326 4.33 -8.98 -22.07
C TYR A 326 4.11 -7.53 -22.48
N HIS A 327 5.21 -6.83 -22.73
CA HIS A 327 5.29 -5.45 -23.19
C HIS A 327 5.98 -5.39 -24.56
N PHE A 328 5.99 -4.22 -25.20
CA PHE A 328 6.67 -4.08 -26.49
C PHE A 328 8.17 -4.31 -26.39
N ASP A 329 8.77 -4.06 -25.22
CA ASP A 329 10.20 -4.22 -24.99
C ASP A 329 10.61 -5.71 -24.91
N ASP A 330 9.65 -6.61 -24.69
CA ASP A 330 9.88 -8.06 -24.75
C ASP A 330 9.96 -8.58 -26.20
N LEU A 331 9.56 -7.78 -27.19
CA LEU A 331 9.68 -8.11 -28.62
C LEU A 331 11.05 -7.66 -29.15
N LEU A 332 12.07 -8.48 -28.91
CA LEU A 332 13.42 -8.23 -29.39
C LEU A 332 13.50 -8.29 -30.92
N THR A 333 13.92 -7.18 -31.53
CA THR A 333 14.15 -7.10 -32.98
C THR A 333 15.17 -6.01 -33.31
N GLU A 334 16.08 -6.33 -34.22
CA GLU A 334 17.03 -5.42 -34.85
C GLU A 334 16.62 -5.12 -36.31
N ASN A 335 15.66 -5.87 -36.84
CA ASN A 335 15.18 -5.71 -38.21
C ASN A 335 14.45 -4.36 -38.42
N PRO A 336 14.91 -3.51 -39.35
CA PRO A 336 14.33 -2.17 -39.57
C PRO A 336 12.86 -2.20 -40.00
N GLU A 337 12.43 -3.21 -40.75
CA GLU A 337 11.04 -3.35 -41.19
C GLU A 337 10.14 -3.70 -40.00
N MET A 338 10.58 -4.62 -39.14
CA MET A 338 9.84 -4.98 -37.93
C MET A 338 9.73 -3.79 -36.97
N LEU A 339 10.82 -3.02 -36.78
CA LEU A 339 10.80 -1.79 -35.97
C LEU A 339 9.78 -0.76 -36.48
N ARG A 340 9.72 -0.52 -37.79
CA ARG A 340 8.70 0.35 -38.40
C ARG A 340 7.28 -0.17 -38.15
N ARG A 341 7.06 -1.48 -38.27
CA ARG A 341 5.76 -2.10 -37.96
C ARG A 341 5.41 -1.93 -36.48
N LEU A 342 6.33 -2.16 -35.56
CA LEU A 342 6.10 -1.95 -34.11
C LEU A 342 5.72 -0.49 -33.79
N ALA A 343 6.34 0.49 -34.44
CA ALA A 343 5.98 1.90 -34.25
C ALA A 343 4.52 2.18 -34.67
N ILE A 344 4.07 1.62 -35.80
CA ILE A 344 2.68 1.72 -36.25
C ILE A 344 1.73 1.00 -35.26
N ILE A 345 2.11 -0.19 -34.80
CA ILE A 345 1.30 -0.98 -33.87
C ILE A 345 1.15 -0.28 -32.52
N LYS A 346 2.18 0.44 -32.04
CA LYS A 346 2.10 1.29 -30.84
C LYS A 346 1.03 2.38 -31.00
N ASN A 347 0.90 2.99 -32.18
CA ASN A 347 -0.19 3.94 -32.44
C ASN A 347 -1.57 3.26 -32.42
N TYR A 348 -1.68 2.04 -32.97
CA TYR A 348 -2.91 1.26 -32.93
C TYR A 348 -3.32 0.88 -31.50
N ALA A 349 -2.35 0.66 -30.61
CA ALA A 349 -2.60 0.37 -29.20
C ALA A 349 -3.39 1.47 -28.49
N GLY A 350 -3.21 2.74 -28.88
CA GLY A 350 -3.95 3.88 -28.33
C GLY A 350 -5.43 3.98 -28.74
N THR A 351 -5.91 3.10 -29.61
CA THR A 351 -7.30 3.08 -30.11
C THR A 351 -8.06 1.84 -29.65
N ASP A 352 -9.40 1.90 -29.67
CA ASP A 352 -10.28 0.75 -29.38
C ASP A 352 -10.67 -0.06 -30.63
N ALA A 353 -10.10 0.25 -31.79
CA ALA A 353 -10.38 -0.46 -33.03
C ALA A 353 -9.89 -1.91 -32.99
N THR A 354 -10.60 -2.79 -33.71
CA THR A 354 -10.25 -4.21 -33.83
C THR A 354 -8.95 -4.37 -34.61
N ILE A 355 -8.04 -5.19 -34.08
CA ILE A 355 -6.74 -5.46 -34.70
C ILE A 355 -6.72 -6.91 -35.17
N LEU A 356 -6.34 -7.12 -36.43
CA LEU A 356 -6.06 -8.44 -36.99
C LEU A 356 -4.55 -8.62 -37.16
N ILE A 357 -3.99 -9.55 -36.39
CA ILE A 357 -2.57 -9.95 -36.45
C ILE A 357 -2.43 -11.16 -37.37
N ASN A 358 -1.86 -10.94 -38.55
CA ASN A 358 -1.54 -11.98 -39.52
C ASN A 358 -0.09 -12.42 -39.37
N GLY A 359 0.17 -13.72 -39.31
CA GLY A 359 1.52 -14.21 -39.17
C GLY A 359 1.64 -15.70 -38.94
N GLU A 360 2.74 -16.29 -39.40
CA GLU A 360 3.04 -17.71 -39.20
C GLU A 360 3.04 -18.11 -37.71
N SER A 361 2.92 -19.42 -37.44
CA SER A 361 3.00 -19.91 -36.07
C SER A 361 4.40 -19.65 -35.50
N GLY A 362 4.46 -19.25 -34.22
CA GLY A 362 5.73 -18.99 -33.53
C GLY A 362 6.39 -17.64 -33.83
N THR A 363 5.74 -16.70 -34.51
CA THR A 363 6.30 -15.35 -34.76
C THR A 363 6.14 -14.36 -33.60
N GLY A 364 5.45 -14.74 -32.51
CA GLY A 364 5.21 -13.87 -31.34
C GLY A 364 3.89 -13.11 -31.37
N LYS A 365 2.86 -13.61 -32.06
CA LYS A 365 1.53 -12.96 -32.14
C LYS A 365 0.88 -12.72 -30.78
N GLU A 366 1.00 -13.68 -29.85
CA GLU A 366 0.45 -13.56 -28.50
C GLU A 366 1.18 -12.50 -27.68
N VAL A 367 2.53 -12.50 -27.72
CA VAL A 367 3.36 -11.47 -27.09
C VAL A 367 2.93 -10.10 -27.59
N LEU A 368 2.79 -9.95 -28.92
CA LEU A 368 2.33 -8.71 -29.54
C LEU A 368 0.92 -8.29 -29.10
N ALA A 369 -0.04 -9.22 -29.00
CA ALA A 369 -1.39 -8.93 -28.53
C ALA A 369 -1.39 -8.43 -27.07
N GLN A 370 -0.58 -9.05 -26.20
CA GLN A 370 -0.39 -8.61 -24.82
C GLN A 370 0.28 -7.23 -24.75
N SER A 371 1.32 -6.98 -25.56
CA SER A 371 1.98 -5.68 -25.66
C SER A 371 1.00 -4.57 -26.09
N ILE A 372 0.12 -4.86 -27.05
CA ILE A 372 -0.92 -3.92 -27.52
C ILE A 372 -1.89 -3.59 -26.38
N HIS A 373 -2.34 -4.59 -25.61
CA HIS A 373 -3.21 -4.35 -24.46
C HIS A 373 -2.53 -3.48 -23.41
N ASN A 374 -1.28 -3.79 -23.05
CA ASN A 374 -0.51 -3.06 -22.04
C ASN A 374 -0.19 -1.61 -22.44
N ALA A 375 -0.16 -1.30 -23.74
CA ALA A 375 0.01 0.05 -24.26
C ALA A 375 -1.32 0.79 -24.54
N SER A 376 -2.46 0.23 -24.11
CA SER A 376 -3.79 0.80 -24.37
C SER A 376 -4.42 1.47 -23.16
N GLN A 377 -5.51 2.21 -23.39
CA GLN A 377 -6.34 2.77 -22.31
C GLN A 377 -6.99 1.69 -21.42
N ARG A 378 -7.03 0.43 -21.90
CA ARG A 378 -7.62 -0.72 -21.20
C ARG A 378 -6.62 -1.54 -20.40
N VAL A 379 -5.40 -1.04 -20.17
CA VAL A 379 -4.32 -1.71 -19.40
C VAL A 379 -4.72 -2.15 -18.00
N ASN A 380 -5.73 -1.51 -17.40
CA ASN A 380 -6.25 -1.87 -16.08
C ASN A 380 -7.47 -2.81 -16.13
N GLY A 381 -7.93 -3.15 -17.34
CA GLY A 381 -8.99 -4.11 -17.59
C GLY A 381 -8.44 -5.54 -17.78
N PRO A 382 -9.32 -6.55 -17.84
CA PRO A 382 -8.93 -7.93 -18.10
C PRO A 382 -8.32 -8.09 -19.50
N PHE A 383 -7.27 -8.92 -19.60
CA PHE A 383 -6.79 -9.49 -20.85
C PHE A 383 -7.17 -10.97 -20.87
N VAL A 384 -8.10 -11.34 -21.76
CA VAL A 384 -8.61 -12.70 -21.89
C VAL A 384 -8.11 -13.28 -23.20
N ALA A 385 -7.28 -14.33 -23.15
CA ALA A 385 -6.77 -15.01 -24.33
C ALA A 385 -7.42 -16.37 -24.50
N ILE A 386 -7.79 -16.71 -25.74
CA ILE A 386 -8.27 -18.04 -26.12
C ILE A 386 -7.72 -18.43 -27.49
N ASN A 387 -7.25 -19.67 -27.59
CA ASN A 387 -6.94 -20.29 -28.87
C ASN A 387 -8.19 -21.01 -29.39
N CYS A 388 -8.71 -20.56 -30.54
CA CYS A 388 -9.92 -21.11 -31.16
C CYS A 388 -9.70 -22.50 -31.78
N GLY A 389 -8.48 -22.88 -32.13
CA GLY A 389 -8.14 -24.20 -32.70
C GLY A 389 -7.91 -25.29 -31.66
N ALA A 390 -7.77 -24.95 -30.38
CA ALA A 390 -7.38 -25.90 -29.34
C ALA A 390 -8.54 -26.76 -28.78
N MET A 391 -9.80 -26.47 -29.14
CA MET A 391 -10.98 -27.09 -28.55
C MET A 391 -12.03 -27.44 -29.60
N ALA A 392 -12.91 -28.42 -29.28
CA ALA A 392 -14.05 -28.73 -30.12
C ALA A 392 -15.04 -27.55 -30.19
N PRO A 393 -15.73 -27.31 -31.32
CA PRO A 393 -16.58 -26.14 -31.52
C PRO A 393 -17.65 -25.92 -30.43
N GLN A 394 -18.27 -27.00 -29.96
CA GLN A 394 -19.30 -26.93 -28.89
C GLN A 394 -18.72 -26.48 -27.54
N ILE A 395 -17.51 -26.93 -27.21
CA ILE A 395 -16.80 -26.50 -26.00
C ILE A 395 -16.41 -25.04 -26.15
N LEU A 396 -15.82 -24.67 -27.29
CA LEU A 396 -15.44 -23.30 -27.61
C LEU A 396 -16.63 -22.34 -27.52
N GLU A 397 -17.80 -22.73 -28.02
CA GLU A 397 -19.03 -21.95 -27.89
C GLU A 397 -19.40 -21.71 -26.42
N SER A 398 -19.38 -22.76 -25.60
CA SER A 398 -19.70 -22.66 -24.18
C SER A 398 -18.67 -21.85 -23.37
N GLU A 399 -17.40 -21.85 -23.77
CA GLU A 399 -16.35 -21.02 -23.18
C GLU A 399 -16.54 -19.54 -23.57
N LEU A 400 -16.72 -19.25 -24.85
CA LEU A 400 -16.83 -17.88 -25.36
C LEU A 400 -18.07 -17.16 -24.82
N PHE A 401 -19.24 -17.81 -24.86
CA PHE A 401 -20.53 -17.19 -24.58
C PHE A 401 -21.10 -17.53 -23.20
N GLY A 402 -20.61 -18.58 -22.55
CA GLY A 402 -21.18 -19.07 -21.30
C GLY A 402 -22.53 -19.75 -21.49
N TYR A 403 -23.09 -20.24 -20.39
CA TYR A 403 -24.37 -20.97 -20.39
C TYR A 403 -25.12 -20.81 -19.08
N VAL A 404 -26.44 -20.90 -19.13
CA VAL A 404 -27.30 -20.94 -17.93
C VAL A 404 -27.42 -22.37 -17.39
N ALA A 405 -27.86 -22.51 -16.14
CA ALA A 405 -28.08 -23.81 -15.54
C ALA A 405 -29.06 -24.65 -16.39
N GLY A 406 -28.69 -25.89 -16.71
CA GLY A 406 -29.54 -26.80 -17.49
C GLY A 406 -29.55 -26.58 -19.00
N ALA A 407 -28.66 -25.74 -19.55
CA ALA A 407 -28.63 -25.44 -20.99
C ALA A 407 -28.36 -26.66 -21.90
N PHE A 408 -27.61 -27.66 -21.43
CA PHE A 408 -27.33 -28.92 -22.13
C PHE A 408 -26.97 -30.04 -21.15
N THR A 409 -26.95 -31.29 -21.61
CA THR A 409 -26.56 -32.46 -20.80
C THR A 409 -25.10 -32.35 -20.35
N GLY A 410 -24.86 -32.19 -19.05
CA GLY A 410 -23.52 -31.95 -18.48
C GLY A 410 -23.23 -30.50 -18.12
N ALA A 411 -24.17 -29.57 -18.33
CA ALA A 411 -24.05 -28.20 -17.87
C ALA A 411 -24.01 -28.14 -16.33
N SER A 412 -23.10 -27.31 -15.80
CA SER A 412 -23.03 -27.04 -14.36
C SER A 412 -24.39 -26.54 -13.82
N PRO A 413 -24.86 -27.02 -12.66
CA PRO A 413 -26.08 -26.53 -12.01
C PRO A 413 -26.06 -25.04 -11.69
N LYS A 414 -24.88 -24.41 -11.66
CA LYS A 414 -24.71 -22.97 -11.39
C LYS A 414 -24.58 -22.12 -12.67
N GLY A 415 -24.60 -22.75 -13.85
CA GLY A 415 -24.23 -22.10 -15.10
C GLY A 415 -22.73 -21.75 -15.17
N LYS A 416 -22.32 -21.05 -16.23
CA LYS A 416 -20.95 -20.56 -16.44
C LYS A 416 -20.96 -19.21 -17.17
N ILE A 417 -20.14 -18.29 -16.69
CA ILE A 417 -19.89 -16.99 -17.33
C ILE A 417 -18.96 -17.20 -18.53
N GLY A 418 -19.27 -16.56 -19.67
CA GLY A 418 -18.47 -16.64 -20.89
C GLY A 418 -17.25 -15.72 -20.90
N LEU A 419 -16.24 -16.05 -21.73
CA LEU A 419 -15.02 -15.26 -21.88
C LEU A 419 -15.26 -13.84 -22.38
N PHE A 420 -16.26 -13.62 -23.24
CA PHE A 420 -16.63 -12.25 -23.66
C PHE A 420 -17.12 -11.39 -22.51
N GLU A 421 -17.88 -11.99 -21.59
CA GLU A 421 -18.36 -11.32 -20.38
C GLU A 421 -17.19 -11.05 -19.42
N LEU A 422 -16.28 -12.02 -19.27
CA LEU A 422 -15.06 -11.83 -18.46
C LEU A 422 -14.12 -10.75 -19.02
N ALA A 423 -14.14 -10.52 -20.33
CA ALA A 423 -13.33 -9.51 -21.00
C ALA A 423 -13.91 -8.08 -20.92
N HIS A 424 -15.06 -7.89 -20.26
CA HIS A 424 -15.74 -6.60 -20.17
C HIS A 424 -14.83 -5.49 -19.60
N HIS A 425 -14.86 -4.31 -20.24
CA HIS A 425 -13.93 -3.18 -20.06
C HIS A 425 -12.44 -3.51 -20.27
N GLY A 426 -12.16 -4.64 -20.92
CA GLY A 426 -10.83 -5.14 -21.19
C GLY A 426 -10.61 -5.48 -22.65
N THR A 427 -9.77 -6.48 -22.90
CA THR A 427 -9.41 -6.97 -24.23
C THR A 427 -9.57 -8.47 -24.31
N ILE A 428 -10.20 -8.95 -25.38
CA ILE A 428 -10.20 -10.36 -25.74
C ILE A 428 -9.24 -10.60 -26.92
N PHE A 429 -8.35 -11.58 -26.74
CA PHE A 429 -7.43 -12.06 -27.76
C PHE A 429 -7.92 -13.42 -28.28
N LEU A 430 -8.26 -13.45 -29.57
CA LEU A 430 -8.73 -14.63 -30.28
C LEU A 430 -7.60 -15.14 -31.19
N ASP A 431 -6.84 -16.14 -30.72
CA ASP A 431 -5.81 -16.78 -31.55
C ASP A 431 -6.44 -17.83 -32.46
N GLU A 432 -5.81 -18.03 -33.63
CA GLU A 432 -6.24 -18.96 -34.67
C GLU A 432 -7.70 -18.78 -35.11
N ILE A 433 -8.12 -17.51 -35.36
CA ILE A 433 -9.50 -17.16 -35.73
C ILE A 433 -10.01 -17.86 -37.00
N SER A 434 -9.10 -18.31 -37.86
CA SER A 434 -9.40 -19.09 -39.07
C SER A 434 -10.02 -20.46 -38.78
N GLU A 435 -9.85 -20.99 -37.57
CA GLU A 435 -10.35 -22.31 -37.16
C GLU A 435 -11.81 -22.29 -36.69
N LEU A 436 -12.43 -21.10 -36.59
CA LEU A 436 -13.84 -21.00 -36.23
C LEU A 436 -14.75 -21.60 -37.30
N ASP A 437 -15.75 -22.37 -36.88
CA ASP A 437 -16.81 -22.83 -37.76
C ASP A 437 -17.79 -21.71 -38.14
N LYS A 438 -18.57 -21.91 -39.21
CA LYS A 438 -19.54 -20.90 -39.69
C LYS A 438 -20.55 -20.43 -38.64
N PRO A 439 -21.12 -21.30 -37.79
CA PRO A 439 -21.99 -20.89 -36.69
C PRO A 439 -21.31 -19.92 -35.72
N LEU A 440 -20.10 -20.24 -35.24
CA LEU A 440 -19.36 -19.37 -34.33
C LEU A 440 -18.94 -18.05 -34.99
N GLN A 441 -18.55 -18.08 -36.26
CA GLN A 441 -18.28 -16.86 -37.04
C GLN A 441 -19.50 -15.92 -37.06
N THR A 442 -20.71 -16.48 -37.22
CA THR A 442 -21.96 -15.70 -37.23
C THR A 442 -22.25 -15.07 -35.86
N ARG A 443 -22.00 -15.80 -34.77
CA ARG A 443 -22.17 -15.25 -33.41
C ARG A 443 -21.13 -14.18 -33.10
N LEU A 444 -19.87 -14.42 -33.44
CA LEU A 444 -18.80 -13.44 -33.27
C LEU A 444 -19.10 -12.13 -34.01
N LEU A 445 -19.64 -12.24 -35.24
CA LEU A 445 -20.06 -11.07 -36.00
C LEU A 445 -21.08 -10.22 -35.23
N ARG A 446 -22.07 -10.84 -34.58
CA ARG A 446 -23.04 -10.12 -33.73
C ARG A 446 -22.37 -9.44 -32.55
N VAL A 447 -21.42 -10.10 -31.87
CA VAL A 447 -20.66 -9.47 -30.77
C VAL A 447 -19.92 -8.23 -31.24
N LEU A 448 -19.26 -8.30 -32.41
CA LEU A 448 -18.51 -7.17 -32.97
C LEU A 448 -19.42 -6.01 -33.41
N GLN A 449 -20.61 -6.31 -33.90
CA GLN A 449 -21.56 -5.32 -34.43
C GLN A 449 -22.45 -4.71 -33.35
N GLU A 450 -23.11 -5.56 -32.56
CA GLU A 450 -24.15 -5.17 -31.61
C GLU A 450 -23.59 -4.88 -30.21
N ARG A 451 -22.33 -5.28 -29.94
CA ARG A 451 -21.70 -5.16 -28.62
C ARG A 451 -22.53 -5.81 -27.51
N GLN A 452 -23.16 -6.94 -27.84
CA GLN A 452 -23.97 -7.73 -26.93
C GLN A 452 -23.67 -9.21 -27.11
N ILE A 453 -23.84 -9.99 -26.04
CA ILE A 453 -23.76 -11.45 -26.06
C ILE A 453 -25.03 -12.06 -25.49
N MET A 454 -25.27 -13.32 -25.81
CA MET A 454 -26.35 -14.14 -25.27
C MET A 454 -25.75 -15.46 -24.78
N ARG A 455 -26.06 -15.84 -23.54
CA ARG A 455 -25.61 -17.13 -22.98
C ARG A 455 -26.38 -18.28 -23.63
N LEU A 456 -25.75 -19.45 -23.75
CA LEU A 456 -26.43 -20.65 -24.22
C LEU A 456 -27.61 -21.00 -23.29
N GLY A 457 -28.79 -21.21 -23.88
CA GLY A 457 -30.03 -21.50 -23.15
C GLY A 457 -30.70 -20.28 -22.53
N SER A 458 -30.21 -19.05 -22.78
CA SER A 458 -30.82 -17.80 -22.35
C SER A 458 -31.31 -16.99 -23.55
N ASP A 459 -32.32 -16.17 -23.34
CA ASP A 459 -32.84 -15.15 -24.26
C ASP A 459 -32.41 -13.73 -23.86
N GLN A 460 -31.67 -13.57 -22.76
CA GLN A 460 -31.22 -12.29 -22.26
C GLN A 460 -29.99 -11.80 -23.02
N MET A 461 -30.10 -10.60 -23.60
CA MET A 461 -28.96 -9.88 -24.19
C MET A 461 -28.16 -9.16 -23.11
N ILE A 462 -26.84 -9.36 -23.12
CA ILE A 462 -25.89 -8.79 -22.16
C ILE A 462 -24.96 -7.83 -22.90
N PRO A 463 -24.96 -6.51 -22.61
CA PRO A 463 -24.06 -5.57 -23.24
C PRO A 463 -22.61 -5.80 -22.82
N VAL A 464 -21.70 -5.76 -23.80
CA VAL A 464 -20.26 -5.94 -23.59
C VAL A 464 -19.43 -4.83 -24.22
N ASP A 465 -18.64 -4.14 -23.40
CA ASP A 465 -17.63 -3.20 -23.84
C ASP A 465 -16.27 -3.91 -23.88
N ILE A 466 -15.85 -4.34 -25.06
CA ILE A 466 -14.61 -5.10 -25.24
C ILE A 466 -13.78 -4.57 -26.41
N ARG A 467 -12.46 -4.61 -26.25
CA ARG A 467 -11.54 -4.50 -27.37
C ARG A 467 -11.24 -5.91 -27.90
N VAL A 468 -11.21 -6.06 -29.22
CA VAL A 468 -10.94 -7.36 -29.86
C VAL A 468 -9.61 -7.30 -30.60
N ILE A 469 -8.74 -8.27 -30.32
CA ILE A 469 -7.53 -8.55 -31.07
C ILE A 469 -7.66 -9.98 -31.59
N ALA A 470 -7.61 -10.18 -32.90
CA ALA A 470 -7.67 -11.49 -33.51
C ALA A 470 -6.33 -11.83 -34.16
N ALA A 471 -5.95 -13.10 -34.17
CA ALA A 471 -4.74 -13.58 -34.83
C ALA A 471 -5.03 -14.80 -35.72
N THR A 472 -4.27 -14.92 -36.80
CA THR A 472 -4.29 -16.08 -37.69
C THR A 472 -2.94 -16.29 -38.38
N ASN A 473 -2.65 -17.54 -38.72
CA ASN A 473 -1.56 -17.96 -39.59
C ASN A 473 -2.01 -18.23 -41.04
N GLN A 474 -3.32 -18.23 -41.30
CA GLN A 474 -3.89 -18.51 -42.61
C GLN A 474 -4.24 -17.23 -43.37
N THR A 475 -4.32 -17.34 -44.70
CA THR A 475 -4.78 -16.23 -45.54
C THR A 475 -6.31 -16.22 -45.58
N LEU A 476 -6.95 -15.40 -44.73
CA LEU A 476 -8.42 -15.35 -44.63
C LEU A 476 -9.13 -15.08 -45.97
N THR A 477 -8.53 -14.30 -46.87
CA THR A 477 -9.11 -14.04 -48.19
C THR A 477 -9.21 -15.30 -49.07
N LYS A 478 -8.32 -16.28 -48.89
CA LYS A 478 -8.44 -17.59 -49.54
C LYS A 478 -9.59 -18.40 -48.94
N LEU A 479 -9.71 -18.42 -47.62
CA LEU A 479 -10.80 -19.10 -46.92
C LEU A 479 -12.18 -18.51 -47.25
N ILE A 480 -12.26 -17.22 -47.56
CA ILE A 480 -13.47 -16.59 -48.10
C ILE A 480 -13.80 -17.14 -49.49
N ALA A 481 -12.81 -17.23 -50.38
CA ALA A 481 -12.99 -17.80 -51.72
C ALA A 481 -13.40 -19.28 -51.67
N ASP A 482 -12.86 -20.03 -50.72
CA ASP A 482 -13.20 -21.43 -50.46
C ASP A 482 -14.55 -21.58 -49.71
N GLY A 483 -15.19 -20.47 -49.34
CA GLY A 483 -16.48 -20.43 -48.67
C GLY A 483 -16.46 -20.95 -47.24
N THR A 484 -15.29 -21.13 -46.60
CA THR A 484 -15.13 -21.61 -45.22
C THR A 484 -15.09 -20.48 -44.20
N PHE A 485 -14.76 -19.25 -44.64
CA PHE A 485 -14.77 -18.05 -43.81
C PHE A 485 -15.73 -17.00 -44.37
N ARG A 486 -16.46 -16.30 -43.49
CA ARG A 486 -17.41 -15.27 -43.91
C ARG A 486 -16.74 -13.94 -44.23
N GLU A 487 -17.13 -13.36 -45.36
CA GLU A 487 -16.62 -12.08 -45.82
C GLU A 487 -17.01 -10.90 -44.89
N ASP A 488 -18.24 -10.90 -44.37
CA ASP A 488 -18.73 -9.85 -43.47
C ASP A 488 -17.96 -9.79 -42.14
N LEU A 489 -17.61 -10.93 -41.56
CA LEU A 489 -16.76 -11.05 -40.38
C LEU A 489 -15.33 -10.57 -40.66
N TYR A 490 -14.77 -10.90 -41.82
CA TYR A 490 -13.44 -10.46 -42.21
C TYR A 490 -13.33 -8.93 -42.21
N TYR A 491 -14.29 -8.22 -42.78
CA TYR A 491 -14.25 -6.75 -42.79
C TYR A 491 -14.37 -6.13 -41.40
N ARG A 492 -15.08 -6.78 -40.46
CA ARG A 492 -15.17 -6.31 -39.06
C ARG A 492 -13.90 -6.61 -38.25
N LEU A 493 -13.18 -7.67 -38.57
CA LEU A 493 -11.90 -8.00 -37.93
C LEU A 493 -10.73 -7.20 -38.52
N ASN A 494 -10.72 -6.99 -39.83
CA ASN A 494 -9.62 -6.36 -40.56
C ASN A 494 -9.72 -4.84 -40.60
N VAL A 495 -10.01 -4.20 -39.46
CA VAL A 495 -10.03 -2.73 -39.33
C VAL A 495 -8.60 -2.20 -39.28
N LEU A 496 -7.80 -2.72 -38.36
CA LEU A 496 -6.36 -2.43 -38.27
C LEU A 496 -5.57 -3.72 -38.54
N LYS A 497 -4.95 -3.80 -39.70
CA LYS A 497 -4.17 -4.98 -40.11
C LYS A 497 -2.72 -4.87 -39.67
N VAL A 498 -2.23 -5.90 -38.98
CA VAL A 498 -0.85 -6.02 -38.55
C VAL A 498 -0.30 -7.33 -39.10
N THR A 499 0.91 -7.31 -39.67
CA THR A 499 1.55 -8.52 -40.16
C THR A 499 2.88 -8.73 -39.44
N THR A 500 3.10 -9.91 -38.84
CA THR A 500 4.41 -10.26 -38.26
C THR A 500 5.36 -10.78 -39.35
N ILE A 501 6.66 -10.57 -39.18
CA ILE A 501 7.68 -11.04 -40.11
C ILE A 501 8.20 -12.42 -39.64
N PRO A 502 8.25 -13.44 -40.50
CA PRO A 502 8.82 -14.73 -40.12
C PRO A 502 10.34 -14.62 -39.88
N LEU A 503 10.88 -15.45 -38.99
CA LEU A 503 12.26 -15.37 -38.50
C LEU A 503 13.30 -15.46 -39.63
N ARG A 504 13.04 -16.29 -40.65
CA ARG A 504 13.89 -16.41 -41.86
C ARG A 504 14.05 -15.11 -42.68
N LYS A 505 13.15 -14.13 -42.50
CA LYS A 505 13.22 -12.81 -43.15
C LYS A 505 13.82 -11.72 -42.23
N ARG A 506 14.23 -12.10 -41.03
CA ARG A 506 14.87 -11.22 -40.02
C ARG A 506 16.04 -11.94 -39.32
N PRO A 507 17.06 -12.40 -40.06
CA PRO A 507 18.17 -13.16 -39.49
C PRO A 507 19.01 -12.35 -38.47
N GLU A 508 18.92 -11.02 -38.51
CA GLU A 508 19.56 -10.13 -37.54
C GLU A 508 19.00 -10.38 -36.12
N ASP A 509 17.70 -10.66 -36.02
CA ASP A 509 17.02 -10.88 -34.74
C ASP A 509 17.47 -12.17 -34.04
N ILE A 510 17.95 -13.17 -34.79
CA ILE A 510 18.26 -14.51 -34.25
C ILE A 510 19.30 -14.45 -33.14
N LYS A 511 20.32 -13.60 -33.29
CA LYS A 511 21.37 -13.46 -32.29
C LYS A 511 20.87 -12.74 -31.05
N ALA A 512 20.15 -11.63 -31.21
CA ALA A 512 19.60 -10.86 -30.09
C ALA A 512 18.60 -11.69 -29.27
N ILE A 513 17.66 -12.35 -29.95
CA ILE A 513 16.70 -13.27 -29.32
C ILE A 513 17.44 -14.44 -28.65
N GLY A 514 18.41 -15.03 -29.34
CA GLY A 514 19.11 -16.20 -28.84
C GLY A 514 19.96 -15.93 -27.60
N LEU A 515 20.63 -14.78 -27.52
CA LEU A 515 21.38 -14.38 -26.32
C LEU A 515 20.47 -14.19 -25.10
N SER A 516 19.29 -13.59 -25.31
CA SER A 516 18.29 -13.44 -24.27
C SER A 516 17.79 -14.80 -23.76
N LEU A 517 17.49 -15.73 -24.68
CA LEU A 517 17.05 -17.08 -24.35
C LEU A 517 18.12 -17.91 -23.64
N LEU A 518 19.39 -17.86 -24.09
CA LEU A 518 20.51 -18.52 -23.42
C LEU A 518 20.63 -18.07 -21.96
N THR A 519 20.58 -16.75 -21.74
CA THR A 519 20.63 -16.18 -20.39
C THR A 519 19.46 -16.66 -19.53
N SER A 520 18.25 -16.63 -20.08
CA SER A 520 17.02 -17.04 -19.39
C SER A 520 17.04 -18.52 -19.01
N PHE A 521 17.39 -19.40 -19.96
CA PHE A 521 17.43 -20.85 -19.72
C PHE A 521 18.58 -21.27 -18.80
N SER A 522 19.78 -20.69 -18.93
CA SER A 522 20.89 -20.97 -18.00
C SER A 522 20.50 -20.62 -16.56
N GLN A 523 19.83 -19.49 -16.34
CA GLN A 523 19.33 -19.11 -15.02
C GLN A 523 18.21 -20.04 -14.52
N HIS A 524 17.24 -20.35 -15.38
CA HIS A 524 16.10 -21.21 -15.03
C HIS A 524 16.55 -22.61 -14.59
N TYR A 525 17.46 -23.22 -15.36
CA TYR A 525 18.00 -24.55 -15.10
C TYR A 525 19.21 -24.56 -14.15
N LYS A 526 19.61 -23.39 -13.61
CA LYS A 526 20.78 -23.21 -12.74
C LYS A 526 22.06 -23.81 -13.33
N ARG A 527 22.23 -23.67 -14.64
CA ARG A 527 23.43 -24.11 -15.36
C ARG A 527 24.39 -22.95 -15.57
N PRO A 528 25.70 -23.23 -15.78
CA PRO A 528 26.65 -22.21 -16.19
C PRO A 528 26.16 -21.45 -17.42
N ALA A 529 26.59 -20.19 -17.54
CA ALA A 529 26.26 -19.38 -18.71
C ALA A 529 26.88 -20.01 -19.97
N LEU A 530 26.02 -20.37 -20.93
CA LEU A 530 26.46 -20.96 -22.20
C LEU A 530 26.64 -19.86 -23.25
N THR A 531 27.78 -19.86 -23.92
CA THR A 531 28.02 -19.05 -25.12
C THR A 531 28.10 -19.95 -26.35
N LEU A 532 27.74 -19.42 -27.53
CA LEU A 532 27.85 -20.16 -28.80
C LEU A 532 29.02 -19.63 -29.61
N THR A 533 29.72 -20.52 -30.32
CA THR A 533 30.77 -20.13 -31.26
C THR A 533 30.22 -19.26 -32.40
N PRO A 534 31.04 -18.37 -33.00
CA PRO A 534 30.61 -17.56 -34.16
C PRO A 534 30.11 -18.40 -35.34
N ALA A 535 30.70 -19.58 -35.56
CA ALA A 535 30.30 -20.52 -36.61
C ALA A 535 28.89 -21.06 -36.37
N LEU A 536 28.55 -21.43 -35.13
CA LEU A 536 27.21 -21.87 -34.77
C LEU A 536 26.17 -20.75 -34.94
N TRP A 537 26.48 -19.51 -34.55
CA TRP A 537 25.59 -18.38 -34.81
C TRP A 537 25.31 -18.17 -36.29
N GLN A 538 26.31 -18.29 -37.15
CA GLN A 538 26.12 -18.18 -38.60
C GLN A 538 25.22 -19.28 -39.16
N GLU A 539 25.35 -20.51 -38.66
CA GLU A 539 24.49 -21.63 -39.06
C GLU A 539 23.03 -21.38 -38.61
N LEU A 540 22.82 -20.99 -37.35
CA LEU A 540 21.50 -20.62 -36.85
C LEU A 540 20.86 -19.49 -37.67
N GLN A 541 21.64 -18.54 -38.17
CA GLN A 541 21.14 -17.45 -39.02
C GLN A 541 20.72 -17.90 -40.42
N ARG A 542 21.29 -18.99 -40.94
CA ARG A 542 20.97 -19.53 -42.28
C ARG A 542 19.80 -20.51 -42.27
N PHE A 543 19.48 -21.06 -41.10
CA PHE A 543 18.40 -22.03 -40.96
C PHE A 543 17.03 -21.42 -41.28
N ALA A 544 16.13 -22.21 -41.87
CA ALA A 544 14.85 -21.71 -42.40
C ALA A 544 13.79 -21.42 -41.32
N TRP A 545 13.94 -21.98 -40.11
CA TRP A 545 13.05 -21.80 -38.95
C TRP A 545 11.54 -21.84 -39.29
N PRO A 546 11.01 -22.97 -39.82
CA PRO A 546 9.59 -23.08 -40.16
C PRO A 546 8.63 -22.85 -38.97
N GLY A 547 9.07 -23.11 -37.74
CA GLY A 547 8.37 -22.81 -36.49
C GLY A 547 8.81 -21.51 -35.82
N ASN A 548 9.55 -20.66 -36.53
CA ASN A 548 9.98 -19.31 -36.11
C ASN A 548 10.65 -19.31 -34.72
N VAL A 549 10.34 -18.32 -33.88
CA VAL A 549 10.99 -18.11 -32.57
C VAL A 549 10.72 -19.29 -31.63
N ARG A 550 9.59 -20.00 -31.78
CA ARG A 550 9.30 -21.20 -30.97
C ARG A 550 10.31 -22.31 -31.23
N GLN A 551 10.69 -22.54 -32.49
CA GLN A 551 11.73 -23.52 -32.81
C GLN A 551 13.11 -23.08 -32.35
N LEU A 552 13.46 -21.80 -32.54
CA LEU A 552 14.72 -21.25 -32.04
C LEU A 552 14.84 -21.43 -30.52
N SER A 553 13.77 -21.13 -29.78
CA SER A 553 13.69 -21.32 -28.33
C SER A 553 13.94 -22.77 -27.92
N ASN A 554 13.28 -23.72 -28.57
CA ASN A 554 13.46 -25.14 -28.27
C ASN A 554 14.90 -25.61 -28.52
N ILE A 555 15.55 -25.13 -29.59
CA ILE A 555 16.94 -25.50 -29.90
C ILE A 555 17.91 -24.90 -28.89
N ILE A 556 17.73 -23.64 -28.51
CA ILE A 556 18.57 -22.99 -27.52
C ILE A 556 18.42 -23.65 -26.14
N GLU A 557 17.19 -23.99 -25.75
CA GLU A 557 16.94 -24.74 -24.53
C GLU A 557 17.66 -26.10 -24.54
N ARG A 558 17.58 -26.85 -25.64
CA ARG A 558 18.32 -28.11 -25.81
C ARG A 558 19.83 -27.90 -25.70
N LEU A 559 20.39 -26.87 -26.33
CA LEU A 559 21.82 -26.55 -26.21
C LEU A 559 22.23 -26.32 -24.76
N VAL A 560 21.45 -25.56 -23.99
CA VAL A 560 21.72 -25.33 -22.55
C VAL A 560 21.67 -26.62 -21.74
N LEU A 561 20.76 -27.55 -22.07
CA LEU A 561 20.57 -28.81 -21.36
C LEU A 561 21.54 -29.94 -21.78
N SER A 562 22.09 -29.86 -22.99
CA SER A 562 22.94 -30.91 -23.56
C SER A 562 24.44 -30.62 -23.46
N ILE A 563 24.84 -29.37 -23.21
CA ILE A 563 26.24 -28.96 -23.26
C ILE A 563 26.72 -28.54 -21.85
N ASP A 564 27.79 -29.19 -21.38
CA ASP A 564 28.38 -28.95 -20.06
C ASP A 564 29.68 -28.10 -20.09
N HIS A 565 30.01 -27.55 -21.26
CA HIS A 565 31.17 -26.68 -21.48
C HIS A 565 30.80 -25.45 -22.32
N SER A 566 31.68 -24.47 -22.40
CA SER A 566 31.43 -23.23 -23.15
C SER A 566 32.69 -22.78 -23.88
N PRO A 567 32.61 -22.35 -25.15
CA PRO A 567 31.40 -22.19 -25.97
C PRO A 567 30.91 -23.48 -26.64
N ALA A 568 29.60 -23.58 -26.91
CA ALA A 568 29.00 -24.60 -27.77
C ALA A 568 29.51 -24.50 -29.21
N THR A 569 29.91 -25.65 -29.76
CA THR A 569 30.52 -25.77 -31.09
C THR A 569 29.48 -25.99 -32.19
N LEU A 570 29.90 -25.78 -33.45
CA LEU A 570 29.03 -25.99 -34.60
C LEU A 570 28.54 -27.44 -34.73
N ASP A 571 29.41 -28.42 -34.47
CA ASP A 571 29.08 -29.84 -34.64
C ASP A 571 27.97 -30.29 -33.67
N GLU A 572 28.00 -29.79 -32.44
CA GLU A 572 26.97 -30.05 -31.43
C GLU A 572 25.63 -29.40 -31.80
N GLY A 573 25.67 -28.19 -32.36
CA GLY A 573 24.47 -27.51 -32.84
C GLY A 573 23.88 -28.17 -34.09
N ARG A 574 24.71 -28.69 -34.99
CA ARG A 574 24.27 -29.41 -36.20
C ARG A 574 23.47 -30.65 -35.87
N LEU A 575 23.94 -31.46 -34.93
CA LEU A 575 23.21 -32.65 -34.48
C LEU A 575 21.77 -32.31 -34.06
N LEU A 576 21.57 -31.20 -33.35
CA LEU A 576 20.24 -30.76 -32.89
C LEU A 576 19.39 -30.12 -34.00
N LEU A 577 20.03 -29.51 -35.01
CA LEU A 577 19.34 -28.93 -36.16
C LEU A 577 18.90 -30.02 -37.16
N ASP A 578 19.70 -31.07 -37.34
CA ASP A 578 19.38 -32.22 -38.20
C ASP A 578 18.11 -32.95 -37.72
N ASP A 579 17.94 -33.09 -36.41
CA ASP A 579 16.71 -33.61 -35.78
C ASP A 579 15.45 -32.81 -36.16
N LEU A 580 15.58 -31.50 -36.44
CA LEU A 580 14.47 -30.67 -36.90
C LEU A 580 14.17 -30.86 -38.39
N GLU A 581 15.19 -31.17 -39.20
CA GLU A 581 15.03 -31.41 -40.63
C GLU A 581 14.31 -32.74 -40.91
N GLU A 582 14.58 -33.79 -40.14
CA GLU A 582 13.90 -35.10 -40.28
C GLU A 582 12.38 -35.00 -40.06
N GLY A 583 11.93 -34.08 -39.19
CA GLY A 583 10.50 -33.77 -39.00
C GLY A 583 9.89 -32.87 -40.08
N SER A 584 10.72 -32.10 -40.78
CA SER A 584 10.35 -31.15 -41.85
C SER A 584 10.23 -31.83 -43.22
N ARG A 585 10.97 -32.93 -43.47
CA ARG A 585 10.95 -33.69 -44.74
C ARG A 585 9.74 -34.62 -44.91
N ARG A 586 8.55 -34.22 -44.44
CA ARG A 586 7.27 -34.78 -44.88
C ARG A 586 6.51 -33.77 -45.73
N GLU A 587 7.16 -33.25 -46.76
CA GLU A 587 6.40 -32.95 -47.97
C GLU A 587 5.85 -34.30 -48.49
N PRO A 588 4.57 -34.39 -48.93
CA PRO A 588 4.24 -35.47 -49.84
C PRO A 588 5.21 -35.32 -50.98
N THR A 589 5.97 -36.37 -51.29
CA THR A 589 6.77 -36.44 -52.51
C THR A 589 5.80 -36.34 -53.69
N THR A 590 5.41 -35.12 -54.06
CA THR A 590 4.93 -34.81 -55.38
C THR A 590 6.13 -35.04 -56.27
N CYS A 591 6.20 -36.28 -56.76
CA CYS A 591 7.20 -36.71 -57.70
C CYS A 591 7.01 -35.86 -58.97
N HIS A 592 7.78 -34.78 -59.06
CA HIS A 592 7.68 -33.80 -60.14
C HIS A 592 8.14 -34.39 -61.49
N ASP A 593 8.70 -35.60 -61.47
CA ASP A 593 9.06 -36.43 -62.64
C ASP A 593 8.26 -37.75 -62.73
N CYS A 594 7.19 -37.93 -61.96
CA CYS A 594 6.34 -39.11 -62.15
C CYS A 594 5.42 -38.91 -63.33
N GLN A 595 5.72 -39.57 -64.45
CA GLN A 595 4.78 -39.73 -65.55
C GLN A 595 3.52 -40.54 -65.15
N MET A 596 3.26 -40.81 -63.87
CA MET A 596 2.13 -41.65 -63.42
C MET A 596 0.77 -41.15 -63.92
N LEU A 597 0.55 -39.84 -63.95
CA LEU A 597 -0.69 -39.20 -64.41
C LEU A 597 -0.58 -38.63 -65.83
N ALA A 598 0.48 -38.96 -66.58
CA ALA A 598 0.65 -38.51 -67.96
C ALA A 598 -0.04 -39.46 -68.96
N GLY A 599 -0.91 -38.91 -69.82
CA GLY A 599 -1.65 -39.63 -70.85
C GLY A 599 -3.17 -39.55 -70.67
N ASP A 600 -3.91 -40.31 -71.47
CA ASP A 600 -5.36 -40.44 -71.31
C ASP A 600 -5.72 -41.30 -70.08
N TYR A 601 -6.99 -41.25 -69.68
CA TYR A 601 -7.49 -42.00 -68.52
C TYR A 601 -7.18 -43.51 -68.61
N LYS A 602 -7.21 -44.07 -69.83
CA LYS A 602 -6.88 -45.48 -70.07
C LYS A 602 -5.42 -45.76 -69.70
N THR A 603 -4.49 -44.95 -70.19
CA THR A 603 -3.05 -45.11 -69.96
C THR A 603 -2.68 -44.92 -68.49
N ILE A 604 -3.27 -43.93 -67.83
CA ILE A 604 -3.09 -43.68 -66.40
C ILE A 604 -3.59 -44.87 -65.57
N ARG A 605 -4.80 -45.36 -65.86
CA ARG A 605 -5.41 -46.51 -65.18
C ARG A 605 -4.56 -47.76 -65.32
N LEU A 606 -3.98 -48.02 -66.50
CA LEU A 606 -3.13 -49.18 -66.75
C LEU A 606 -1.78 -49.11 -66.02
N ARG A 607 -1.18 -47.92 -65.92
CA ARG A 607 0.07 -47.72 -65.20
C ARG A 607 -0.11 -47.95 -63.69
N ILE A 608 -1.24 -47.50 -63.14
CA ILE A 608 -1.63 -47.77 -61.74
C ILE A 608 -1.90 -49.27 -61.53
N LEU A 609 -2.64 -49.92 -62.42
CA LEU A 609 -2.92 -51.36 -62.38
C LEU A 609 -1.64 -52.20 -62.39
N ARG A 610 -0.68 -51.91 -63.30
CA ARG A 610 0.59 -52.65 -63.37
C ARG A 610 1.40 -52.55 -62.08
N LYS A 611 1.57 -51.34 -61.54
CA LYS A 611 2.31 -51.16 -60.27
C LYS A 611 1.64 -51.87 -59.09
N LEU A 612 0.31 -51.89 -59.04
CA LEU A 612 -0.41 -52.59 -57.97
C LEU A 612 -0.33 -54.11 -58.14
N LEU A 613 -0.36 -54.63 -59.37
CA LEU A 613 -0.13 -56.06 -59.63
C LEU A 613 1.30 -56.47 -59.29
N GLU A 614 2.31 -55.67 -59.63
CA GLU A 614 3.71 -55.93 -59.25
C GLU A 614 3.90 -55.91 -57.72
N ALA A 615 3.35 -54.90 -57.03
CA ALA A 615 3.45 -54.77 -55.59
C ALA A 615 2.78 -55.93 -54.82
N GLU A 616 1.67 -56.44 -55.34
CA GLU A 616 0.89 -57.52 -54.72
C GLU A 616 1.18 -58.91 -55.33
N ARG A 617 2.30 -59.06 -56.06
CA ARG A 617 2.75 -60.31 -56.70
C ARG A 617 1.65 -60.99 -57.52
N ASP A 618 0.96 -60.19 -58.34
CA ASP A 618 -0.11 -60.58 -59.25
C ASP A 618 -1.38 -61.14 -58.57
N ASN A 619 -1.57 -60.86 -57.28
CA ASN A 619 -2.77 -61.27 -56.53
C ASN A 619 -3.96 -60.34 -56.83
N LYS A 620 -4.74 -60.72 -57.84
CA LYS A 620 -5.91 -59.97 -58.34
C LYS A 620 -6.99 -59.69 -57.27
N SER A 621 -7.13 -60.55 -56.26
CA SER A 621 -8.12 -60.34 -55.17
C SER A 621 -7.69 -59.23 -54.22
N LEU A 622 -6.41 -59.15 -53.89
CA LEU A 622 -5.85 -58.12 -53.02
C LEU A 622 -5.84 -56.76 -53.71
N VAL A 623 -5.50 -56.73 -55.00
CA VAL A 623 -5.54 -55.52 -55.83
C VAL A 623 -6.97 -54.99 -55.96
N ALA A 624 -7.97 -55.86 -56.20
CA ALA A 624 -9.38 -55.47 -56.26
C ALA A 624 -9.86 -54.85 -54.94
N LYS A 625 -9.51 -55.46 -53.81
CA LYS A 625 -9.83 -54.96 -52.47
C LYS A 625 -9.16 -53.61 -52.19
N ARG A 626 -7.91 -53.45 -52.60
CA ARG A 626 -7.12 -52.22 -52.40
C ARG A 626 -7.62 -51.05 -53.26
N LEU A 627 -8.15 -51.35 -54.45
CA LEU A 627 -8.77 -50.38 -55.35
C LEU A 627 -10.26 -50.13 -55.04
N ASN A 628 -10.83 -50.86 -54.08
CA ASN A 628 -12.25 -50.81 -53.73
C ASN A 628 -13.18 -51.06 -54.94
N VAL A 629 -12.86 -52.06 -55.75
CA VAL A 629 -13.63 -52.47 -56.94
C VAL A 629 -13.86 -53.96 -56.95
N ASP A 630 -14.95 -54.39 -57.58
CA ASP A 630 -15.23 -55.82 -57.74
C ASP A 630 -14.17 -56.52 -58.61
N ARG A 631 -13.87 -57.77 -58.26
CA ARG A 631 -12.88 -58.60 -58.97
C ARG A 631 -13.22 -58.77 -60.46
N THR A 632 -14.51 -58.77 -60.82
CA THR A 632 -15.01 -58.81 -62.20
C THR A 632 -14.63 -57.55 -62.98
N SER A 633 -14.79 -56.37 -62.37
CA SER A 633 -14.39 -55.07 -62.94
C SER A 633 -12.88 -54.96 -63.14
N LEU A 634 -12.09 -55.42 -62.15
CA LEU A 634 -10.63 -55.48 -62.27
C LEU A 634 -10.20 -56.39 -63.43
N THR A 635 -10.82 -57.56 -63.56
CA THR A 635 -10.50 -58.53 -64.62
C THR A 635 -10.84 -57.98 -66.01
N ARG A 636 -11.93 -57.23 -66.13
CA ARG A 636 -12.28 -56.51 -67.37
C ARG A 636 -11.22 -55.46 -67.73
N TRP A 637 -10.75 -54.67 -66.76
CA TRP A 637 -9.72 -53.65 -67.00
C TRP A 637 -8.36 -54.23 -67.38
N ILE A 638 -8.00 -55.41 -66.85
CA ILE A 638 -6.78 -56.14 -67.25
C ILE A 638 -6.92 -56.70 -68.68
N ARG A 639 -8.12 -57.14 -69.09
CA ARG A 639 -8.36 -57.60 -70.47
C ARG A 639 -8.35 -56.48 -71.50
N GLU A 640 -8.80 -55.28 -71.13
CA GLU A 640 -8.73 -54.08 -71.99
C GLU A 640 -7.28 -53.57 -72.23
N SER A 641 -6.28 -54.17 -71.56
CA SER A 641 -4.84 -53.90 -71.70
C SER A 641 -4.01 -54.96 -72.40
N ALA A 642 -4.60 -56.11 -72.71
CA ALA A 642 -4.02 -57.08 -73.63
C ALA A 642 -4.48 -56.75 -75.05
#